data_AF-B7KBA5-F1
#
_entry.id   AF-B7KBA5-F1
#
_cell.length_a   1.000
_cell.length_b   1.000
_cell.length_c   1.000
_cell.angle_alpha   90.00
_cell.angle_beta   90.00
_cell.angle_gamma   90.00
#
_symmetry.space_group_name_H-M   'P 1'
#
loop_
_entity.id
_entity.type
_entity.pdbx_description
1 polymer ?
#
loop_
_entity_poly.entity_id
_entity_poly.type
_entity_poly.pdbx_seq_one_letter_code
_entity_poly.pdbx_strand_id
1 'polypeptide(L)'
;MRANFNSFYPYQPGGSLPPDSPTYVVRSCDQELFNALLAREYCYVLNARQMGKSSLRIQVMGKLKAKGIACAEIELSGIGSQQINANQWYGGIIQELISGFDLVFERRNWLREREDLSPVQRLSNFIETVLLKQISQPIVIFIDEIDSVLSLKFPTDEFFALIRHCYDKRANHPEYKRLSFVLLGVATPSDLITDPNATPFNIGRAIELKGFNLSEIEPLAQGFIGKADNPKAVLTEILYWSGGQPFLTQKLCWLALNFNGFIPRGKEKTSIKALVTQQIIEDWESHDEPEHLRTIRDRLLRNSRSTFNLLKLYQKLLRWGKIPVKDTPSQMELRLSGLVSQQKGKLAIKNPIYQKVFNRHWVSQQIKSLETRKTTLSLGYVGFSSAIVALTIIGVRPLGIFQQLELKTLDNLMVHLPHEKPDQRLLVVGADEKDLSLYGHPIPDNILAQVLTKLEQYHPHVMGLDLVRDQPVPPGTPKLNEHFKHNSNLIGGCAFGGDNPAQSIHSPPQIPSERIGFFDVYSEDSQKNNQDYTVRRYLLSRTSNPNFKSSICQTPYSFGWQLVYRYLNAQGIPVTTEGDNWKFGDLVVLRLKSGSGGYQKLDDRGNQLLLRYRNTPDPEAIAPRLSFRDILNNTSQFDPNLVKNRVILIGVIAASVPDPHDTPYGRIRGLYIHAHLVSQLISAVEDENRPLIWWFPRWGEVLWVIGWSLTGGLLVWWLKKPFYQGVGMSVCVVLLYGCCWYGLCQGGWFPLIPGVFALLGTGVSLISVQIVLELRQKENL
;
A
#
# COMPACT_ATOMS: atom_id res chain seq x y z
N MET A 1 1.94 -83.35 7.28
CA MET A 1 2.79 -82.56 6.34
C MET A 1 1.95 -81.44 5.74
N ARG A 2 2.21 -80.18 6.09
CA ARG A 2 1.69 -79.01 5.37
C ARG A 2 2.90 -78.19 4.96
N ALA A 3 3.08 -78.03 3.66
CA ALA A 3 4.26 -77.47 3.02
C ALA A 3 4.48 -75.99 3.40
N ASN A 4 5.74 -75.57 3.43
CA ASN A 4 6.16 -74.17 3.50
C ASN A 4 5.45 -73.37 2.39
N PHE A 5 4.53 -72.49 2.76
CA PHE A 5 3.78 -71.66 1.82
C PHE A 5 4.61 -70.44 1.38
N ASN A 6 4.58 -70.15 0.08
CA ASN A 6 5.28 -69.07 -0.64
C ASN A 6 5.33 -67.73 0.12
N SER A 7 6.38 -67.48 0.89
CA SER A 7 6.67 -66.18 1.49
C SER A 7 7.34 -65.18 0.52
N PHE A 8 7.35 -65.46 -0.79
CA PHE A 8 8.17 -64.74 -1.77
C PHE A 8 7.48 -64.42 -3.11
N TYR A 9 6.16 -64.20 -3.14
CA TYR A 9 5.56 -63.63 -4.37
C TYR A 9 5.87 -62.12 -4.44
N PRO A 10 6.60 -61.63 -5.46
CA PRO A 10 7.24 -60.32 -5.42
C PRO A 10 6.29 -59.19 -5.84
N TYR A 11 5.27 -58.93 -5.02
CA TYR A 11 4.52 -57.68 -5.16
C TYR A 11 5.45 -56.50 -4.85
N GLN A 12 5.57 -55.60 -5.81
CA GLN A 12 6.49 -54.46 -5.72
C GLN A 12 5.67 -53.16 -5.69
N PRO A 13 5.32 -52.66 -4.49
CA PRO A 13 4.76 -51.32 -4.37
C PRO A 13 5.85 -50.29 -4.67
N GLY A 14 5.69 -49.52 -5.75
CA GLY A 14 6.60 -48.44 -6.11
C GLY A 14 7.73 -48.86 -7.08
N GLY A 15 8.37 -47.85 -7.66
CA GLY A 15 9.32 -48.05 -8.75
C GLY A 15 8.67 -48.63 -10.03
N SER A 16 9.51 -48.93 -11.01
CA SER A 16 9.08 -49.58 -12.25
C SER A 16 9.26 -51.10 -12.15
N LEU A 17 8.28 -51.85 -12.66
CA LEU A 17 8.39 -53.31 -12.77
C LEU A 17 9.31 -53.70 -13.95
N PRO A 18 10.23 -54.66 -13.77
CA PRO A 18 11.10 -55.15 -14.84
C PRO A 18 10.31 -55.95 -15.90
N PRO A 19 10.89 -56.17 -17.10
CA PRO A 19 10.23 -56.85 -18.22
C PRO A 19 9.64 -58.23 -17.88
N ASP A 20 10.33 -58.99 -17.04
CA ASP A 20 10.05 -60.36 -16.63
C ASP A 20 9.26 -60.48 -15.32
N SER A 21 8.78 -59.35 -14.77
CA SER A 21 8.06 -59.35 -13.50
C SER A 21 6.78 -60.19 -13.57
N PRO A 22 6.61 -61.21 -12.70
CA PRO A 22 5.40 -62.04 -12.68
C PRO A 22 4.18 -61.26 -12.17
N THR A 23 4.40 -60.09 -11.57
CA THR A 23 3.35 -59.21 -11.06
C THR A 23 3.01 -58.07 -12.03
N TYR A 24 3.61 -58.02 -13.22
CA TYR A 24 3.21 -57.08 -14.26
C TYR A 24 1.86 -57.49 -14.86
N VAL A 25 0.88 -56.59 -14.77
CA VAL A 25 -0.44 -56.77 -15.37
C VAL A 25 -0.47 -56.09 -16.74
N VAL A 26 -0.57 -56.89 -17.79
CA VAL A 26 -0.72 -56.41 -19.17
C VAL A 26 -2.10 -55.77 -19.34
N ARG A 27 -2.13 -54.53 -19.80
CA ARG A 27 -3.38 -53.77 -20.04
C ARG A 27 -3.64 -53.59 -21.53
N SER A 28 -4.85 -53.16 -21.87
CA SER A 28 -5.20 -52.75 -23.24
C SER A 28 -4.25 -51.68 -23.83
N CYS A 29 -3.80 -50.72 -23.02
CA CYS A 29 -2.90 -49.65 -23.47
C CYS A 29 -1.50 -50.15 -23.88
N ASP A 30 -1.06 -51.30 -23.37
CA ASP A 30 0.22 -51.93 -23.74
C ASP A 30 0.25 -52.29 -25.22
N GLN A 31 -0.81 -52.95 -25.67
CA GLN A 31 -0.95 -53.36 -27.05
C GLN A 31 -1.22 -52.15 -27.95
N GLU A 32 -2.01 -51.19 -27.45
CA GLU A 32 -2.33 -49.96 -28.19
C GLU A 32 -1.08 -49.14 -28.50
N LEU A 33 -0.27 -48.83 -27.47
CA LEU A 33 0.98 -48.08 -27.64
C LEU A 33 1.97 -48.84 -28.51
N PHE A 34 2.12 -50.16 -28.29
CA PHE A 34 3.02 -50.98 -29.11
C PHE A 34 2.63 -50.96 -30.60
N ASN A 35 1.35 -51.16 -30.91
CA ASN A 35 0.86 -51.16 -32.29
C ASN A 35 1.00 -49.79 -32.97
N ALA A 36 0.68 -48.71 -32.25
CA ALA A 36 0.84 -47.34 -32.76
C ALA A 36 2.31 -47.03 -33.12
N LEU A 37 3.26 -47.48 -32.29
CA LEU A 37 4.70 -47.28 -32.54
C LEU A 37 5.24 -48.17 -33.66
N LEU A 38 4.70 -49.38 -33.85
CA LEU A 38 4.98 -50.18 -35.04
C LEU A 38 4.52 -49.46 -36.32
N ALA A 39 3.38 -48.76 -36.26
CA ALA A 39 2.85 -47.94 -37.34
C ALA A 39 3.56 -46.58 -37.51
N ARG A 40 4.62 -46.29 -36.73
CA ARG A 40 5.38 -45.03 -36.76
C ARG A 40 4.58 -43.80 -36.34
N GLU A 41 3.55 -43.97 -35.53
CA GLU A 41 2.77 -42.87 -34.98
C GLU A 41 3.52 -42.18 -33.83
N TYR A 42 3.36 -40.87 -33.70
CA TYR A 42 3.78 -40.15 -32.49
C TYR A 42 2.73 -40.42 -31.42
N CYS A 43 3.15 -40.63 -30.16
CA CYS A 43 2.22 -40.98 -29.09
C CYS A 43 2.47 -40.11 -27.85
N TYR A 44 1.44 -39.95 -27.01
CA TYR A 44 1.62 -39.38 -25.67
C TYR A 44 0.77 -40.07 -24.61
N VAL A 45 1.37 -40.24 -23.42
CA VAL A 45 0.81 -40.89 -22.25
C VAL A 45 0.82 -39.90 -21.09
N LEU A 46 -0.17 -39.01 -21.07
CA LEU A 46 -0.30 -37.95 -20.06
C LEU A 46 -1.35 -38.35 -19.02
N ASN A 47 -0.89 -38.73 -17.82
CA ASN A 47 -1.79 -39.19 -16.74
C ASN A 47 -1.16 -38.97 -15.36
N ALA A 48 -1.96 -39.10 -14.31
CA ALA A 48 -1.55 -38.99 -12.91
C ALA A 48 -0.33 -39.88 -12.57
N ARG A 49 0.39 -39.50 -11.50
CA ARG A 49 1.51 -40.29 -10.96
C ARG A 49 1.05 -41.70 -10.59
N GLN A 50 1.99 -42.64 -10.63
CA GLN A 50 1.79 -44.03 -10.21
C GLN A 50 0.70 -44.82 -10.97
N MET A 51 0.37 -44.41 -12.19
CA MET A 51 -0.49 -45.15 -13.11
C MET A 51 0.27 -46.21 -13.96
N GLY A 52 1.53 -46.51 -13.63
CA GLY A 52 2.35 -47.48 -14.36
C GLY A 52 2.83 -47.01 -15.73
N LYS A 53 3.15 -45.71 -15.87
CA LYS A 53 3.71 -45.12 -17.12
C LYS A 53 5.09 -45.70 -17.43
N SER A 54 6.01 -45.63 -16.47
CA SER A 54 7.39 -46.09 -16.64
C SER A 54 7.47 -47.61 -16.84
N SER A 55 6.63 -48.40 -16.16
CA SER A 55 6.54 -49.85 -16.41
C SER A 55 5.95 -50.17 -17.80
N LEU A 56 4.97 -49.40 -18.29
CA LEU A 56 4.47 -49.52 -19.67
C LEU A 56 5.59 -49.22 -20.69
N ARG A 57 6.37 -48.14 -20.45
CA ARG A 57 7.51 -47.76 -21.28
C ARG A 57 8.53 -48.91 -21.37
N ILE A 58 8.96 -49.47 -20.24
CA ILE A 58 9.93 -50.59 -20.19
C ILE A 58 9.42 -51.78 -21.02
N GLN A 59 8.16 -52.17 -20.83
CA GLN A 59 7.56 -53.31 -21.52
C GLN A 59 7.46 -53.08 -23.04
N VAL A 60 6.96 -51.92 -23.46
CA VAL A 60 6.82 -51.59 -24.88
C VAL A 60 8.18 -51.42 -25.55
N MET A 61 9.12 -50.73 -24.89
CA MET A 61 10.49 -50.55 -25.40
C MET A 61 11.20 -51.89 -25.58
N GLY A 62 11.06 -52.83 -24.63
CA GLY A 62 11.58 -54.19 -24.77
C GLY A 62 10.99 -54.94 -25.97
N LYS A 63 9.67 -54.87 -26.15
CA LYS A 63 8.98 -55.47 -27.31
C LYS A 63 9.42 -54.86 -28.63
N LEU A 64 9.64 -53.55 -28.68
CA LEU A 64 10.11 -52.84 -29.88
C LEU A 64 11.55 -53.22 -30.22
N LYS A 65 12.45 -53.26 -29.23
CA LYS A 65 13.85 -53.71 -29.42
C LYS A 65 13.89 -55.15 -29.95
N ALA A 66 13.05 -56.05 -29.42
CA ALA A 66 12.92 -57.42 -29.93
C ALA A 66 12.42 -57.51 -31.39
N LYS A 67 11.79 -56.45 -31.92
CA LYS A 67 11.38 -56.31 -33.32
C LYS A 67 12.40 -55.55 -34.18
N GLY A 68 13.62 -55.31 -33.67
CA GLY A 68 14.68 -54.63 -34.40
C GLY A 68 14.50 -53.12 -34.50
N ILE A 69 13.70 -52.50 -33.63
CA ILE A 69 13.51 -51.05 -33.58
C ILE A 69 14.48 -50.46 -32.56
N ALA A 70 15.28 -49.48 -33.00
CA ALA A 70 16.18 -48.74 -32.11
C ALA A 70 15.35 -47.85 -31.19
N CYS A 71 15.57 -47.97 -29.88
CA CYS A 71 14.84 -47.18 -28.88
C CYS A 71 15.81 -46.55 -27.89
N ALA A 72 15.58 -45.27 -27.57
CA ALA A 72 16.25 -44.56 -26.48
C ALA A 72 15.22 -43.90 -25.57
N GLU A 73 15.62 -43.72 -24.32
CA GLU A 73 14.87 -42.99 -23.30
C GLU A 73 15.60 -41.69 -22.99
N ILE A 74 14.83 -40.64 -22.75
CA ILE A 74 15.29 -39.35 -22.25
C ILE A 74 14.48 -39.04 -21.00
N GLU A 75 15.10 -39.16 -19.84
CA GLU A 75 14.48 -38.79 -18.56
C GLU A 75 14.77 -37.31 -18.28
N LEU A 76 13.77 -36.45 -18.49
CA LEU A 76 14.00 -35.00 -18.44
C LEU A 76 14.27 -34.45 -17.04
N SER A 77 13.84 -35.13 -15.99
CA SER A 77 14.14 -34.75 -14.60
C SER A 77 15.61 -34.93 -14.23
N GLY A 78 16.29 -35.92 -14.83
CA GLY A 78 17.73 -36.13 -14.64
C GLY A 78 18.59 -35.03 -15.28
N ILE A 79 18.04 -34.32 -16.26
CA ILE A 79 18.72 -33.24 -16.99
C ILE A 79 18.39 -31.87 -16.38
N GLY A 80 17.16 -31.66 -15.89
CA GLY A 80 16.66 -30.36 -15.48
C GLY A 80 16.80 -30.04 -13.99
N SER A 81 17.49 -28.94 -13.65
CA SER A 81 17.42 -28.31 -12.32
C SER A 81 16.99 -26.85 -12.45
N GLN A 82 16.50 -26.22 -11.38
CA GLN A 82 16.06 -24.81 -11.41
C GLN A 82 17.17 -23.80 -11.80
N GLN A 83 18.42 -24.22 -11.87
CA GLN A 83 19.58 -23.39 -12.20
C GLN A 83 20.17 -23.71 -13.59
N ILE A 84 19.59 -24.66 -14.34
CA ILE A 84 20.11 -25.03 -15.66
C ILE A 84 19.71 -23.99 -16.73
N ASN A 85 20.63 -23.70 -17.65
CA ASN A 85 20.34 -22.87 -18.81
C ASN A 85 19.98 -23.71 -20.06
N ALA A 86 19.42 -23.06 -21.08
CA ALA A 86 19.00 -23.75 -22.31
C ALA A 86 20.13 -24.54 -22.99
N ASN A 87 21.35 -23.96 -23.09
CA ASN A 87 22.50 -24.65 -23.70
C ASN A 87 22.82 -25.98 -22.99
N GLN A 88 22.85 -25.96 -21.66
CA GLN A 88 23.11 -27.16 -20.85
C GLN A 88 21.98 -28.18 -20.98
N TRP A 89 20.73 -27.72 -20.98
CA TRP A 89 19.56 -28.60 -21.06
C TRP A 89 19.48 -29.34 -22.41
N TYR A 90 19.53 -28.62 -23.54
CA TYR A 90 19.57 -29.24 -24.87
C TYR A 90 20.83 -30.08 -25.09
N GLY A 91 21.98 -29.64 -24.54
CA GLY A 91 23.21 -30.42 -24.57
C GLY A 91 23.12 -31.74 -23.78
N GLY A 92 22.33 -31.76 -22.71
CA GLY A 92 21.98 -32.96 -21.94
C GLY A 92 21.07 -33.91 -22.72
N ILE A 93 20.05 -33.37 -23.42
CA ILE A 93 19.19 -34.19 -24.31
C ILE A 93 20.02 -34.88 -25.39
N ILE A 94 20.99 -34.17 -26.01
CA ILE A 94 21.92 -34.77 -26.97
C ILE A 94 22.75 -35.87 -26.31
N GLN A 95 23.22 -35.66 -25.07
CA GLN A 95 23.98 -36.67 -24.34
C GLN A 95 23.15 -37.93 -24.06
N GLU A 96 21.89 -37.79 -23.63
CA GLU A 96 20.98 -38.92 -23.42
C GLU A 96 20.71 -39.68 -24.72
N LEU A 97 20.57 -38.98 -25.86
CA LEU A 97 20.44 -39.63 -27.16
C LEU A 97 21.70 -40.40 -27.57
N ILE A 98 22.89 -39.84 -27.33
CA ILE A 98 24.17 -40.52 -27.61
C ILE A 98 24.27 -41.79 -26.77
N SER A 99 24.04 -41.69 -25.47
CA SER A 99 24.09 -42.82 -24.55
C SER A 99 23.00 -43.85 -24.85
N GLY A 100 21.76 -43.43 -25.06
CA GLY A 100 20.62 -44.33 -25.23
C GLY A 100 20.59 -45.10 -26.55
N PHE A 101 21.32 -44.63 -27.55
CA PHE A 101 21.51 -45.32 -28.84
C PHE A 101 22.93 -45.88 -29.04
N ASP A 102 23.79 -45.80 -28.03
CA ASP A 102 25.19 -46.25 -28.08
C ASP A 102 25.97 -45.65 -29.28
N LEU A 103 25.80 -44.35 -29.55
CA LEU A 103 26.42 -43.67 -30.68
C LEU A 103 27.89 -43.36 -30.43
N VAL A 104 28.74 -43.64 -31.42
CA VAL A 104 30.16 -43.21 -31.40
C VAL A 104 30.24 -41.78 -31.93
N PHE A 105 30.34 -40.80 -31.02
CA PHE A 105 30.28 -39.38 -31.37
C PHE A 105 31.02 -38.46 -30.40
N GLU A 106 31.91 -37.61 -30.92
CA GLU A 106 32.66 -36.61 -30.15
C GLU A 106 31.83 -35.34 -29.87
N ARG A 107 30.97 -35.42 -28.85
CA ARG A 107 29.99 -34.37 -28.51
C ARG A 107 30.60 -32.99 -28.27
N ARG A 108 31.72 -32.91 -27.55
CA ARG A 108 32.29 -31.63 -27.08
C ARG A 108 32.74 -30.74 -28.24
N ASN A 109 33.53 -31.31 -29.16
CA ASN A 109 34.04 -30.56 -30.31
C ASN A 109 32.90 -30.17 -31.26
N TRP A 110 31.98 -31.10 -31.53
CA TRP A 110 30.87 -30.84 -32.44
C TRP A 110 29.94 -29.71 -31.97
N LEU A 111 29.67 -29.63 -30.66
CA LEU A 111 28.89 -28.54 -30.07
C LEU A 111 29.63 -27.19 -30.14
N ARG A 112 30.94 -27.19 -29.88
CA ARG A 112 31.78 -25.98 -29.89
C ARG A 112 31.86 -25.35 -31.29
N GLU A 113 31.95 -26.16 -32.33
CA GLU A 113 31.95 -25.72 -33.72
C GLU A 113 30.64 -25.07 -34.18
N ARG A 114 29.56 -25.23 -33.41
CA ARG A 114 28.20 -24.76 -33.76
C ARG A 114 27.65 -23.80 -32.71
N GLU A 115 28.53 -23.09 -32.01
CA GLU A 115 28.14 -22.13 -30.97
C GLU A 115 27.29 -20.97 -31.53
N ASP A 116 27.37 -20.71 -32.83
CA ASP A 116 26.55 -19.74 -33.58
C ASP A 116 25.08 -20.15 -33.71
N LEU A 117 24.77 -21.45 -33.66
CA LEU A 117 23.40 -21.96 -33.69
C LEU A 117 22.71 -21.85 -32.33
N SER A 118 21.39 -21.62 -32.33
CA SER A 118 20.60 -21.71 -31.11
C SER A 118 20.60 -23.14 -30.54
N PRO A 119 20.38 -23.32 -29.23
CA PRO A 119 20.38 -24.65 -28.60
C PRO A 119 19.45 -25.66 -29.27
N VAL A 120 18.22 -25.24 -29.64
CA VAL A 120 17.25 -26.10 -30.32
C VAL A 120 17.69 -26.45 -31.75
N GLN A 121 18.32 -25.51 -32.47
CA GLN A 121 18.89 -25.77 -33.79
C GLN A 121 20.03 -26.79 -33.73
N ARG A 122 20.87 -26.75 -32.68
CA ARG A 122 21.90 -27.78 -32.47
C ARG A 122 21.29 -29.16 -32.25
N LEU A 123 20.23 -29.28 -31.46
CA LEU A 123 19.51 -30.54 -31.29
C LEU A 123 18.87 -31.01 -32.62
N SER A 124 18.23 -30.12 -33.36
CA SER A 124 17.68 -30.41 -34.68
C SER A 124 18.75 -30.91 -35.65
N ASN A 125 19.91 -30.22 -35.69
CA ASN A 125 21.02 -30.58 -36.56
C ASN A 125 21.65 -31.91 -36.15
N PHE A 126 21.71 -32.21 -34.85
CA PHE A 126 22.17 -33.51 -34.34
C PHE A 126 21.24 -34.64 -34.78
N ILE A 127 19.92 -34.46 -34.67
CA ILE A 127 18.94 -35.45 -35.14
C ILE A 127 19.16 -35.74 -36.63
N GLU A 128 19.28 -34.70 -37.46
CA GLU A 128 19.38 -34.83 -38.90
C GLU A 128 20.73 -35.38 -39.39
N THR A 129 21.83 -34.85 -38.88
CA THR A 129 23.16 -35.10 -39.44
C THR A 129 23.89 -36.26 -38.76
N VAL A 130 23.50 -36.64 -37.55
CA VAL A 130 24.16 -37.69 -36.75
C VAL A 130 23.19 -38.84 -36.52
N LEU A 131 22.11 -38.62 -35.76
CA LEU A 131 21.20 -39.68 -35.33
C LEU A 131 20.57 -40.38 -36.54
N LEU A 132 20.04 -39.61 -37.49
CA LEU A 132 19.40 -40.15 -38.68
C LEU A 132 20.39 -40.72 -39.72
N LYS A 133 21.70 -40.52 -39.57
CA LYS A 133 22.71 -41.11 -40.47
C LYS A 133 23.34 -42.38 -39.89
N GLN A 134 23.57 -42.43 -38.59
CA GLN A 134 24.26 -43.55 -37.94
C GLN A 134 23.32 -44.74 -37.68
N ILE A 135 22.04 -44.50 -37.42
CA ILE A 135 21.06 -45.56 -37.18
C ILE A 135 20.28 -45.79 -38.46
N SER A 136 20.25 -47.00 -39.02
CA SER A 136 19.46 -47.33 -40.22
C SER A 136 18.07 -47.89 -39.88
N GLN A 137 17.92 -48.46 -38.68
CA GLN A 137 16.67 -49.04 -38.19
C GLN A 137 15.61 -47.96 -37.92
N PRO A 138 14.33 -48.33 -37.79
CA PRO A 138 13.34 -47.43 -37.23
C PRO A 138 13.69 -47.01 -35.80
N ILE A 139 13.43 -45.75 -35.47
CA ILE A 139 13.83 -45.08 -34.23
C ILE A 139 12.58 -44.68 -33.44
N VAL A 140 12.55 -45.01 -32.16
CA VAL A 140 11.58 -44.48 -31.20
C VAL A 140 12.31 -43.81 -30.04
N ILE A 141 11.98 -42.54 -29.80
CA ILE A 141 12.52 -41.77 -28.67
C ILE A 141 11.42 -41.61 -27.62
N PHE A 142 11.63 -42.18 -26.44
CA PHE A 142 10.75 -42.03 -25.29
C PHE A 142 11.22 -40.84 -24.45
N ILE A 143 10.41 -39.80 -24.33
CA ILE A 143 10.67 -38.64 -23.48
C ILE A 143 9.81 -38.81 -22.24
N ASP A 144 10.44 -39.18 -21.11
CA ASP A 144 9.75 -39.36 -19.83
C ASP A 144 9.87 -38.12 -18.94
N GLU A 145 8.93 -38.02 -18.01
CA GLU A 145 8.79 -36.89 -17.09
C GLU A 145 8.73 -35.54 -17.81
N ILE A 146 7.93 -35.46 -18.88
CA ILE A 146 7.74 -34.22 -19.66
C ILE A 146 7.23 -33.05 -18.81
N ASP A 147 6.57 -33.32 -17.68
CA ASP A 147 6.18 -32.28 -16.72
C ASP A 147 7.36 -31.55 -16.07
N SER A 148 8.58 -32.08 -16.13
CA SER A 148 9.80 -31.42 -15.65
C SER A 148 10.09 -30.11 -16.40
N VAL A 149 9.63 -29.95 -17.64
CA VAL A 149 9.81 -28.71 -18.42
C VAL A 149 9.12 -27.50 -17.78
N LEU A 150 8.06 -27.76 -17.00
CA LEU A 150 7.30 -26.71 -16.29
C LEU A 150 8.12 -26.05 -15.17
N SER A 151 9.21 -26.68 -14.74
CA SER A 151 10.10 -26.16 -13.69
C SER A 151 11.27 -25.32 -14.21
N LEU A 152 11.45 -25.25 -15.53
CA LEU A 152 12.58 -24.58 -16.17
C LEU A 152 12.35 -23.06 -16.24
N LYS A 153 13.43 -22.28 -16.07
CA LYS A 153 13.39 -20.81 -16.08
C LYS A 153 13.51 -20.19 -17.47
N PHE A 154 13.41 -20.98 -18.52
CA PHE A 154 13.47 -20.56 -19.92
C PHE A 154 12.35 -21.23 -20.72
N PRO A 155 11.87 -20.60 -21.81
CA PRO A 155 10.78 -21.15 -22.60
C PRO A 155 11.18 -22.46 -23.29
N THR A 156 10.26 -23.43 -23.32
CA THR A 156 10.48 -24.76 -23.93
C THR A 156 9.58 -25.04 -25.13
N ASP A 157 8.76 -24.08 -25.55
CA ASP A 157 7.88 -24.20 -26.73
C ASP A 157 8.67 -24.59 -27.99
N GLU A 158 9.92 -24.11 -28.13
CA GLU A 158 10.83 -24.48 -29.23
C GLU A 158 11.16 -25.98 -29.27
N PHE A 159 11.28 -26.65 -28.11
CA PHE A 159 11.52 -28.09 -28.03
C PHE A 159 10.33 -28.88 -28.61
N PHE A 160 9.11 -28.47 -28.27
CA PHE A 160 7.90 -29.08 -28.81
C PHE A 160 7.71 -28.75 -30.30
N ALA A 161 8.04 -27.54 -30.71
CA ALA A 161 8.06 -27.14 -32.12
C ALA A 161 9.06 -28.00 -32.92
N LEU A 162 10.21 -28.36 -32.35
CA LEU A 162 11.17 -29.27 -32.99
C LEU A 162 10.58 -30.68 -33.20
N ILE A 163 9.86 -31.23 -32.22
CA ILE A 163 9.19 -32.53 -32.37
C ILE A 163 8.18 -32.46 -33.53
N ARG A 164 7.36 -31.41 -33.57
CA ARG A 164 6.43 -31.17 -34.68
C ARG A 164 7.17 -31.02 -36.02
N HIS A 165 8.27 -30.27 -36.04
CA HIS A 165 9.09 -30.08 -37.23
C HIS A 165 9.65 -31.41 -37.77
N CYS A 166 10.06 -32.33 -36.89
CA CYS A 166 10.47 -33.68 -37.29
C CYS A 166 9.32 -34.47 -37.93
N TYR A 167 8.09 -34.29 -37.46
CA TYR A 167 6.90 -34.90 -38.06
C TYR A 167 6.61 -34.32 -39.45
N ASP A 168 6.62 -32.99 -39.58
CA ASP A 168 6.33 -32.32 -40.85
C ASP A 168 7.36 -32.66 -41.94
N LYS A 169 8.65 -32.83 -41.57
CA LYS A 169 9.71 -33.27 -42.49
C LYS A 169 9.44 -34.65 -43.12
N ARG A 170 8.61 -35.50 -42.52
CA ARG A 170 8.25 -36.83 -43.07
C ARG A 170 7.65 -36.77 -44.48
N ALA A 171 7.06 -35.64 -44.87
CA ALA A 171 6.47 -35.46 -46.19
C ALA A 171 7.54 -35.51 -47.31
N ASN A 172 8.67 -34.85 -47.11
CA ASN A 172 9.69 -34.63 -48.15
C ASN A 172 11.03 -35.30 -47.84
N HIS A 173 11.22 -35.81 -46.62
CA HIS A 173 12.46 -36.44 -46.14
C HIS A 173 12.18 -37.87 -45.64
N PRO A 174 12.42 -38.91 -46.48
CA PRO A 174 12.15 -40.31 -46.12
C PRO A 174 12.80 -40.76 -44.81
N GLU A 175 13.97 -40.23 -44.48
CA GLU A 175 14.70 -40.50 -43.25
C GLU A 175 13.94 -40.10 -41.97
N TYR A 176 12.98 -39.16 -42.04
CA TYR A 176 12.14 -38.81 -40.89
C TYR A 176 10.94 -39.75 -40.70
N LYS A 177 10.52 -40.50 -41.74
CA LYS A 177 9.39 -41.46 -41.64
C LYS A 177 9.66 -42.60 -40.66
N ARG A 178 10.94 -42.86 -40.39
CA ARG A 178 11.42 -43.89 -39.46
C ARG A 178 11.62 -43.38 -38.03
N LEU A 179 11.48 -42.09 -37.75
CA LEU A 179 11.64 -41.49 -36.41
C LEU A 179 10.30 -41.21 -35.75
N SER A 180 10.03 -41.76 -34.57
CA SER A 180 8.81 -41.49 -33.78
C SER A 180 9.12 -41.05 -32.35
N PHE A 181 8.27 -40.20 -31.77
CA PHE A 181 8.41 -39.74 -30.38
C PHE A 181 7.25 -40.24 -29.51
N VAL A 182 7.56 -40.52 -28.23
CA VAL A 182 6.58 -40.83 -27.19
C VAL A 182 6.78 -39.87 -26.03
N LEU A 183 5.74 -39.10 -25.67
CA LEU A 183 5.78 -38.18 -24.54
C LEU A 183 5.08 -38.80 -23.32
N LEU A 184 5.78 -38.98 -22.20
CA LEU A 184 5.21 -39.49 -20.95
C LEU A 184 5.36 -38.45 -19.84
N GLY A 185 4.32 -38.27 -19.02
CA GLY A 185 4.42 -37.42 -17.83
C GLY A 185 3.07 -37.08 -17.19
N VAL A 186 3.11 -36.11 -16.29
CA VAL A 186 1.98 -35.70 -15.42
C VAL A 186 1.57 -34.26 -15.65
N ALA A 187 1.31 -33.94 -16.91
CA ALA A 187 0.87 -32.63 -17.36
C ALA A 187 -0.31 -32.77 -18.31
N THR A 188 -0.95 -31.65 -18.63
CA THR A 188 -1.92 -31.58 -19.73
C THR A 188 -1.27 -30.92 -20.94
N PRO A 189 -1.77 -31.18 -22.16
CA PRO A 189 -1.24 -30.52 -23.36
C PRO A 189 -1.15 -28.99 -23.20
N SER A 190 -2.16 -28.37 -22.58
CA SER A 190 -2.21 -26.93 -22.31
C SER A 190 -1.28 -26.45 -21.19
N ASP A 191 -0.77 -27.34 -20.34
CA ASP A 191 0.25 -26.95 -19.35
C ASP A 191 1.62 -26.82 -20.02
N LEU A 192 1.90 -27.68 -21.01
CA LEU A 192 3.23 -27.85 -21.60
C LEU A 192 3.54 -26.81 -22.68
N ILE A 193 2.54 -26.26 -23.37
CA ILE A 193 2.73 -25.34 -24.50
C ILE A 193 1.66 -24.24 -24.48
N THR A 194 2.06 -23.02 -24.83
CA THR A 194 1.16 -21.86 -24.87
C THR A 194 0.35 -21.74 -26.16
N ASP A 195 0.95 -22.07 -27.32
CA ASP A 195 0.25 -22.09 -28.61
C ASP A 195 -0.35 -23.49 -28.89
N PRO A 196 -1.68 -23.66 -28.85
CA PRO A 196 -2.33 -24.95 -29.12
C PRO A 196 -2.15 -25.43 -30.58
N ASN A 197 -1.84 -24.56 -31.53
CA ASN A 197 -1.69 -24.93 -32.95
C ASN A 197 -0.27 -25.42 -33.30
N ALA A 198 0.74 -25.03 -32.53
CA ALA A 198 2.14 -25.41 -32.75
C ALA A 198 2.54 -26.74 -32.07
N THR A 199 1.60 -27.48 -31.49
CA THR A 199 1.93 -28.61 -30.60
C THR A 199 2.10 -29.96 -31.29
N PRO A 200 2.94 -30.86 -30.74
CA PRO A 200 2.98 -32.27 -31.12
C PRO A 200 1.74 -33.05 -30.63
N PHE A 201 0.88 -32.46 -29.80
CA PHE A 201 -0.34 -33.09 -29.29
C PHE A 201 -1.46 -33.15 -30.34
N ASN A 202 -1.41 -32.32 -31.38
CA ASN A 202 -2.37 -32.37 -32.49
C ASN A 202 -2.03 -33.44 -33.54
N ILE A 203 -0.77 -33.87 -33.60
CA ILE A 203 -0.26 -34.87 -34.58
C ILE A 203 -0.04 -36.24 -33.94
N GLY A 204 0.00 -36.31 -32.60
CA GLY A 204 0.24 -37.52 -31.84
C GLY A 204 -1.05 -38.18 -31.35
N ARG A 205 -1.01 -39.51 -31.18
CA ARG A 205 -2.09 -40.30 -30.61
C ARG A 205 -2.04 -40.30 -29.08
N ALA A 206 -3.15 -39.94 -28.44
CA ALA A 206 -3.32 -40.07 -27.00
C ALA A 206 -3.48 -41.53 -26.59
N ILE A 207 -2.67 -42.00 -25.64
CA ILE A 207 -2.80 -43.33 -25.04
C ILE A 207 -3.32 -43.17 -23.61
N GLU A 208 -4.56 -43.60 -23.37
CA GLU A 208 -5.22 -43.43 -22.07
C GLU A 208 -4.87 -44.57 -21.11
N LEU A 209 -4.24 -44.24 -19.97
CA LEU A 209 -4.05 -45.22 -18.88
C LEU A 209 -5.29 -45.34 -18.01
N LYS A 210 -5.95 -46.49 -18.10
CA LYS A 210 -7.05 -46.88 -17.22
C LYS A 210 -6.53 -47.65 -16.01
N GLY A 211 -7.33 -47.65 -14.94
CA GLY A 211 -7.11 -48.57 -13.83
C GLY A 211 -7.36 -50.00 -14.27
N PHE A 212 -6.83 -50.96 -13.51
CA PHE A 212 -7.01 -52.37 -13.79
C PHE A 212 -8.48 -52.81 -13.71
N ASN A 213 -8.81 -53.81 -14.54
CA ASN A 213 -10.07 -54.52 -14.49
C ASN A 213 -9.87 -55.91 -13.88
N LEU A 214 -10.96 -56.56 -13.45
CA LEU A 214 -10.90 -57.86 -12.77
C LEU A 214 -10.22 -58.95 -13.62
N SER A 215 -10.46 -58.96 -14.93
CA SER A 215 -9.86 -59.91 -15.86
C SER A 215 -8.35 -59.71 -16.06
N GLU A 216 -7.86 -58.48 -15.88
CA GLU A 216 -6.44 -58.15 -16.09
C GLU A 216 -5.60 -58.56 -14.87
N ILE A 217 -6.14 -58.45 -13.66
CA ILE A 217 -5.40 -58.72 -12.41
C ILE A 217 -5.34 -60.19 -12.00
N GLU A 218 -5.93 -61.11 -12.76
CA GLU A 218 -5.92 -62.55 -12.42
C GLU A 218 -4.53 -63.12 -12.11
N PRO A 219 -3.42 -62.72 -12.80
CA PRO A 219 -2.07 -63.19 -12.46
C PRO A 219 -1.67 -62.86 -11.02
N LEU A 220 -2.14 -61.74 -10.47
CA LEU A 220 -1.88 -61.36 -9.09
C LEU A 220 -2.55 -62.31 -8.08
N ALA A 221 -3.45 -63.23 -8.49
CA ALA A 221 -4.10 -64.14 -7.55
C ALA A 221 -3.10 -65.17 -7.01
N GLN A 222 -2.04 -65.45 -7.77
CA GLN A 222 -1.05 -66.48 -7.46
C GLN A 222 -0.37 -66.23 -6.11
N GLY A 223 -0.11 -64.98 -5.75
CA GLY A 223 0.50 -64.64 -4.48
C GLY A 223 -0.34 -65.01 -3.26
N PHE A 224 -1.65 -65.25 -3.41
CA PHE A 224 -2.52 -65.61 -2.28
C PHE A 224 -2.80 -67.12 -2.16
N ILE A 225 -2.20 -67.95 -3.01
CA ILE A 225 -2.31 -69.41 -2.90
C ILE A 225 -1.74 -69.85 -1.54
N GLY A 226 -2.59 -70.46 -0.70
CA GLY A 226 -2.23 -70.86 0.66
C GLY A 226 -2.36 -69.76 1.72
N LYS A 227 -2.64 -68.51 1.33
CA LYS A 227 -2.93 -67.39 2.23
C LYS A 227 -4.44 -67.17 2.44
N ALA A 228 -5.25 -67.54 1.43
CA ALA A 228 -6.70 -67.41 1.45
C ALA A 228 -7.39 -68.63 0.82
N ASP A 229 -8.59 -68.97 1.29
CA ASP A 229 -9.43 -70.01 0.67
C ASP A 229 -9.88 -69.62 -0.75
N ASN A 230 -10.09 -68.31 -0.98
CA ASN A 230 -10.51 -67.77 -2.27
C ASN A 230 -9.65 -66.56 -2.69
N PRO A 231 -8.47 -66.82 -3.29
CA PRO A 231 -7.59 -65.78 -3.83
C PRO A 231 -8.28 -64.77 -4.77
N LYS A 232 -9.21 -65.23 -5.61
CA LYS A 232 -9.95 -64.35 -6.53
C LYS A 232 -10.89 -63.40 -5.81
N ALA A 233 -11.55 -63.84 -4.73
CA ALA A 233 -12.39 -62.96 -3.91
C ALA A 233 -11.56 -61.91 -3.16
N VAL A 234 -10.37 -62.28 -2.66
CA VAL A 234 -9.43 -61.32 -2.06
C VAL A 234 -9.03 -60.24 -3.07
N LEU A 235 -8.65 -60.62 -4.29
CA LEU A 235 -8.34 -59.66 -5.35
C LEU A 235 -9.52 -58.78 -5.74
N THR A 236 -10.73 -59.33 -5.77
CA THR A 236 -11.95 -58.56 -6.07
C THR A 236 -12.15 -57.44 -5.05
N GLU A 237 -11.93 -57.73 -3.76
CA GLU A 237 -12.01 -56.73 -2.69
C GLU A 237 -10.85 -55.73 -2.74
N ILE A 238 -9.62 -56.18 -3.02
CA ILE A 238 -8.47 -55.29 -3.25
C ILE A 238 -8.76 -54.32 -4.40
N LEU A 239 -9.30 -54.82 -5.51
CA LEU A 239 -9.63 -54.03 -6.68
C LEU A 239 -10.73 -53.00 -6.37
N TYR A 240 -11.72 -53.37 -5.56
CA TYR A 240 -12.73 -52.43 -5.07
C TYR A 240 -12.11 -51.28 -4.27
N TRP A 241 -11.18 -51.57 -3.36
CA TRP A 241 -10.52 -50.57 -2.53
C TRP A 241 -9.52 -49.69 -3.31
N SER A 242 -8.76 -50.26 -4.24
CA SER A 242 -7.80 -49.52 -5.07
C SER A 242 -8.46 -48.78 -6.23
N GLY A 243 -9.65 -49.19 -6.66
CA GLY A 243 -10.29 -48.75 -7.90
C GLY A 243 -9.45 -49.08 -9.14
N GLY A 244 -8.64 -50.14 -9.07
CA GLY A 244 -7.71 -50.54 -10.13
C GLY A 244 -6.50 -49.62 -10.27
N GLN A 245 -6.25 -48.69 -9.36
CA GLN A 245 -5.03 -47.87 -9.44
C GLN A 245 -3.80 -48.78 -9.25
N PRO A 246 -2.82 -48.80 -10.19
CA PRO A 246 -1.79 -49.82 -10.21
C PRO A 246 -0.94 -49.94 -8.94
N PHE A 247 -0.43 -48.81 -8.44
CA PHE A 247 0.39 -48.79 -7.24
C PHE A 247 -0.36 -49.28 -5.99
N LEU A 248 -1.58 -48.78 -5.76
CA LEU A 248 -2.42 -49.19 -4.63
C LEU A 248 -2.82 -50.65 -4.75
N THR A 249 -3.06 -51.15 -5.97
CA THR A 249 -3.38 -52.57 -6.18
C THR A 249 -2.19 -53.45 -5.76
N GLN A 250 -0.97 -53.09 -6.19
CA GLN A 250 0.26 -53.76 -5.76
C GLN A 250 0.50 -53.64 -4.25
N LYS A 251 0.36 -52.43 -3.68
CA LYS A 251 0.55 -52.15 -2.25
C LYS A 251 -0.44 -52.93 -1.39
N LEU A 252 -1.71 -52.98 -1.78
CA LEU A 252 -2.71 -53.79 -1.09
C LEU A 252 -2.45 -55.28 -1.23
N CYS A 253 -1.95 -55.75 -2.37
CA CYS A 253 -1.59 -57.15 -2.51
C CYS A 253 -0.42 -57.53 -1.62
N TRP A 254 0.61 -56.69 -1.59
CA TRP A 254 1.77 -56.82 -0.69
C TRP A 254 1.34 -56.80 0.79
N LEU A 255 0.50 -55.83 1.20
CA LEU A 255 -0.04 -55.75 2.56
C LEU A 255 -0.85 -57.00 2.92
N ALA A 256 -1.73 -57.46 2.03
CA ALA A 256 -2.56 -58.64 2.29
C ALA A 256 -1.75 -59.93 2.37
N LEU A 257 -0.65 -60.05 1.62
CA LEU A 257 0.27 -61.19 1.70
C LEU A 257 1.01 -61.20 3.05
N ASN A 258 1.48 -60.04 3.50
CA ASN A 258 2.25 -59.87 4.74
C ASN A 258 1.40 -59.74 6.01
N PHE A 259 0.08 -59.53 5.87
CA PHE A 259 -0.82 -59.44 7.01
C PHE A 259 -0.90 -60.77 7.78
N ASN A 260 -0.83 -60.72 9.10
CA ASN A 260 -0.86 -61.94 9.92
C ASN A 260 -2.23 -62.62 9.88
N GLY A 261 -2.24 -63.92 9.63
CA GLY A 261 -3.45 -64.74 9.60
C GLY A 261 -3.85 -65.25 8.21
N PHE A 262 -4.60 -66.34 8.21
CA PHE A 262 -5.22 -66.92 7.02
C PHE A 262 -6.56 -66.23 6.75
N ILE A 263 -6.92 -66.00 5.48
CA ILE A 263 -8.21 -65.40 5.10
C ILE A 263 -9.21 -66.51 4.73
N PRO A 264 -10.14 -66.89 5.63
CA PRO A 264 -11.09 -67.96 5.35
C PRO A 264 -12.20 -67.50 4.40
N ARG A 265 -12.81 -68.48 3.73
CA ARG A 265 -13.93 -68.25 2.80
C ARG A 265 -15.06 -67.48 3.47
N GLY A 266 -15.53 -66.41 2.82
CA GLY A 266 -16.61 -65.55 3.31
C GLY A 266 -16.17 -64.44 4.27
N LYS A 267 -14.88 -64.35 4.62
CA LYS A 267 -14.32 -63.24 5.42
C LYS A 267 -13.47 -62.27 4.63
N GLU A 268 -13.26 -62.49 3.33
CA GLU A 268 -12.36 -61.72 2.46
C GLU A 268 -12.65 -60.20 2.54
N LYS A 269 -13.93 -59.82 2.38
CA LYS A 269 -14.38 -58.43 2.47
C LYS A 269 -14.06 -57.77 3.81
N THR A 270 -14.32 -58.49 4.91
CA THR A 270 -14.09 -57.97 6.27
C THR A 270 -12.60 -57.86 6.57
N SER A 271 -11.81 -58.86 6.18
CA SER A 271 -10.36 -58.89 6.37
C SER A 271 -9.66 -57.79 5.57
N ILE A 272 -10.00 -57.62 4.29
CA ILE A 272 -9.41 -56.56 3.45
C ILE A 272 -9.87 -55.17 3.91
N LYS A 273 -11.13 -55.01 4.31
CA LYS A 273 -11.58 -53.74 4.91
C LYS A 273 -10.81 -53.41 6.19
N ALA A 274 -10.59 -54.37 7.08
CA ALA A 274 -9.82 -54.17 8.31
C ALA A 274 -8.37 -53.79 8.00
N LEU A 275 -7.73 -54.52 7.08
CA LEU A 275 -6.37 -54.24 6.59
C LEU A 275 -6.25 -52.81 6.06
N VAL A 276 -7.11 -52.42 5.11
CA VAL A 276 -7.08 -51.08 4.51
C VAL A 276 -7.33 -49.99 5.55
N THR A 277 -8.23 -50.25 6.51
CA THR A 277 -8.54 -49.28 7.56
C THR A 277 -7.32 -49.07 8.45
N GLN A 278 -6.73 -50.14 8.97
CA GLN A 278 -5.62 -50.07 9.93
C GLN A 278 -4.29 -49.66 9.31
N GLN A 279 -3.99 -50.10 8.08
CA GLN A 279 -2.67 -49.95 7.45
C GLN A 279 -2.60 -48.81 6.44
N ILE A 280 -3.73 -48.19 6.07
CA ILE A 280 -3.75 -47.11 5.07
C ILE A 280 -4.58 -45.91 5.52
N ILE A 281 -5.76 -46.09 6.12
CA ILE A 281 -6.68 -44.97 6.37
C ILE A 281 -6.43 -44.33 7.74
N GLU A 282 -6.28 -45.14 8.78
CA GLU A 282 -5.93 -44.67 10.12
C GLU A 282 -4.47 -44.21 10.12
N ASP A 283 -4.24 -43.00 10.62
CA ASP A 283 -2.94 -42.33 10.61
C ASP A 283 -2.22 -42.41 9.25
N TRP A 284 -2.98 -42.17 8.17
CA TRP A 284 -2.51 -42.41 6.80
C TRP A 284 -1.20 -41.68 6.46
N GLU A 285 -0.94 -40.52 7.08
CA GLU A 285 0.28 -39.74 6.81
C GLU A 285 1.55 -40.47 7.26
N SER A 286 1.50 -41.22 8.36
CA SER A 286 2.63 -41.99 8.88
C SER A 286 2.78 -43.34 8.17
N HIS A 287 1.68 -43.93 7.70
CA HIS A 287 1.66 -45.22 7.00
C HIS A 287 1.90 -45.13 5.48
N ASP A 288 1.99 -43.93 4.91
CA ASP A 288 2.16 -43.74 3.46
C ASP A 288 3.60 -43.95 3.00
N GLU A 289 4.13 -45.16 3.19
CA GLU A 289 5.40 -45.63 2.64
C GLU A 289 5.19 -46.88 1.76
N PRO A 290 5.71 -46.92 0.53
CA PRO A 290 6.22 -45.78 -0.24
C PRO A 290 5.14 -44.69 -0.43
N GLU A 291 5.56 -43.44 -0.59
CA GLU A 291 4.67 -42.28 -0.70
C GLU A 291 3.72 -42.37 -1.90
N HIS A 292 2.45 -42.05 -1.68
CA HIS A 292 1.44 -41.87 -2.71
C HIS A 292 0.37 -40.88 -2.28
N LEU A 293 -0.25 -41.12 -1.13
CA LEU A 293 -1.28 -40.24 -0.58
C LEU A 293 -0.68 -38.88 -0.20
N ARG A 294 0.53 -38.83 0.36
CA ARG A 294 1.25 -37.58 0.67
C ARG A 294 1.55 -36.81 -0.60
N THR A 295 1.91 -37.50 -1.68
CA THR A 295 2.10 -36.86 -3.00
C THR A 295 0.81 -36.24 -3.54
N ILE A 296 -0.34 -36.91 -3.38
CA ILE A 296 -1.65 -36.34 -3.75
C ILE A 296 -1.95 -35.11 -2.88
N ARG A 297 -1.78 -35.20 -1.56
CA ARG A 297 -1.97 -34.11 -0.61
C ARG A 297 -1.15 -32.88 -1.00
N ASP A 298 0.15 -33.08 -1.20
CA ASP A 298 1.07 -31.99 -1.48
C ASP A 298 0.74 -31.33 -2.81
N ARG A 299 0.25 -32.08 -3.81
CA ARG A 299 -0.24 -31.50 -5.06
C ARG A 299 -1.54 -30.71 -4.89
N LEU A 300 -2.45 -31.17 -4.03
CA LEU A 300 -3.68 -30.44 -3.72
C LEU A 300 -3.39 -29.13 -2.97
N LEU A 301 -2.35 -29.09 -2.14
CA LEU A 301 -2.07 -27.98 -1.21
C LEU A 301 -1.00 -26.99 -1.71
N ARG A 302 0.09 -27.47 -2.30
CA ARG A 302 1.27 -26.67 -2.68
C ARG A 302 1.28 -26.31 -4.16
N ASN A 303 1.02 -27.27 -5.04
CA ASN A 303 1.25 -27.10 -6.47
C ASN A 303 0.00 -26.69 -7.24
N SER A 304 -0.97 -26.06 -6.57
CA SER A 304 -2.22 -25.70 -7.20
C SER A 304 -2.35 -24.21 -7.45
N ARG A 305 -2.76 -23.81 -8.66
CA ARG A 305 -2.95 -22.39 -9.01
C ARG A 305 -3.96 -21.69 -8.09
N SER A 306 -4.89 -22.46 -7.52
CA SER A 306 -5.83 -21.99 -6.51
C SER A 306 -6.27 -23.12 -5.58
N THR A 307 -5.49 -23.36 -4.52
CA THR A 307 -5.75 -24.39 -3.49
C THR A 307 -7.18 -24.31 -2.96
N PHE A 308 -7.66 -23.10 -2.69
CA PHE A 308 -9.02 -22.88 -2.21
C PHE A 308 -10.09 -23.36 -3.22
N ASN A 309 -9.97 -23.00 -4.49
CA ASN A 309 -10.93 -23.39 -5.52
C ASN A 309 -10.90 -24.89 -5.79
N LEU A 310 -9.70 -25.49 -5.79
CA LEU A 310 -9.49 -26.92 -5.97
C LEU A 310 -10.14 -27.72 -4.83
N LEU A 311 -9.92 -27.31 -3.57
CA LEU A 311 -10.54 -27.92 -2.40
C LEU A 311 -12.06 -27.74 -2.38
N LYS A 312 -12.59 -26.58 -2.79
CA LYS A 312 -14.04 -26.36 -2.93
C LYS A 312 -14.65 -27.23 -4.02
N LEU A 313 -13.97 -27.41 -5.15
CA LEU A 313 -14.40 -28.31 -6.22
C LEU A 313 -14.46 -29.76 -5.72
N TYR A 314 -13.40 -30.20 -5.02
CA TYR A 314 -13.37 -31.54 -4.43
C TYR A 314 -14.42 -31.71 -3.32
N GLN A 315 -14.70 -30.67 -2.52
CA GLN A 315 -15.81 -30.67 -1.55
C GLN A 315 -17.17 -30.87 -2.22
N LYS A 316 -17.41 -30.28 -3.40
CA LYS A 316 -18.63 -30.51 -4.20
C LYS A 316 -18.72 -31.97 -4.67
N LEU A 317 -17.61 -32.54 -5.13
CA LEU A 317 -17.53 -33.96 -5.50
C LEU A 317 -17.86 -34.89 -4.31
N LEU A 318 -17.29 -34.62 -3.14
CA LEU A 318 -17.62 -35.36 -1.91
C LEU A 318 -19.09 -35.20 -1.49
N ARG A 319 -19.78 -34.13 -1.94
CA ARG A 319 -21.20 -33.89 -1.65
C ARG A 319 -22.13 -34.61 -2.62
N TRP A 320 -21.83 -34.55 -3.91
CA TRP A 320 -22.72 -34.99 -4.98
C TRP A 320 -22.30 -36.31 -5.63
N GLY A 321 -21.11 -36.83 -5.29
CA GLY A 321 -20.53 -38.07 -5.81
C GLY A 321 -19.96 -37.91 -7.23
N LYS A 322 -20.71 -37.30 -8.13
CA LYS A 322 -20.30 -37.06 -9.54
C LYS A 322 -20.64 -35.64 -9.98
N ILE A 323 -19.77 -35.03 -10.77
CA ILE A 323 -20.01 -33.70 -11.38
C ILE A 323 -19.77 -33.74 -12.89
N PRO A 324 -20.44 -32.93 -13.71
CA PRO A 324 -20.20 -32.90 -15.15
C PRO A 324 -18.79 -32.40 -15.48
N VAL A 325 -18.15 -33.01 -16.47
CA VAL A 325 -16.87 -32.54 -17.01
C VAL A 325 -17.12 -31.26 -17.82
N LYS A 326 -16.34 -30.22 -17.53
CA LYS A 326 -16.39 -28.91 -18.18
C LYS A 326 -15.00 -28.44 -18.65
N ASP A 327 -13.99 -29.30 -18.52
CA ASP A 327 -12.58 -29.04 -18.86
C ASP A 327 -12.02 -27.71 -18.33
N THR A 328 -12.55 -27.25 -17.19
CA THR A 328 -12.02 -26.08 -16.48
C THR A 328 -10.62 -26.41 -15.91
N PRO A 329 -9.71 -25.42 -15.78
CA PRO A 329 -8.37 -25.64 -15.22
C PRO A 329 -8.37 -26.39 -13.88
N SER A 330 -9.27 -26.04 -12.95
CA SER A 330 -9.37 -26.73 -11.65
C SER A 330 -9.85 -28.18 -11.75
N GLN A 331 -10.72 -28.52 -12.71
CA GLN A 331 -11.10 -29.92 -12.94
C GLN A 331 -9.92 -30.72 -13.52
N MET A 332 -9.15 -30.09 -14.40
CA MET A 332 -7.98 -30.71 -15.02
C MET A 332 -6.87 -30.97 -14.00
N GLU A 333 -6.57 -29.97 -13.18
CA GLU A 333 -5.62 -30.06 -12.06
C GLU A 333 -6.03 -31.15 -11.05
N LEU A 334 -7.34 -31.23 -10.73
CA LEU A 334 -7.87 -32.29 -9.87
C LEU A 334 -7.70 -33.68 -10.51
N ARG A 335 -7.88 -33.82 -11.83
CA ARG A 335 -7.62 -35.09 -12.55
C ARG A 335 -6.14 -35.48 -12.50
N LEU A 336 -5.25 -34.51 -12.72
CA LEU A 336 -3.80 -34.74 -12.69
C LEU A 336 -3.28 -35.12 -11.30
N SER A 337 -3.96 -34.70 -10.22
CA SER A 337 -3.68 -35.21 -8.87
C SER A 337 -3.91 -36.72 -8.74
N GLY A 338 -4.65 -37.33 -9.66
CA GLY A 338 -5.00 -38.75 -9.61
C GLY A 338 -6.16 -39.08 -8.67
N LEU A 339 -6.67 -38.11 -7.91
CA LEU A 339 -7.75 -38.28 -6.95
C LEU A 339 -9.10 -38.61 -7.62
N VAL A 340 -9.30 -38.12 -8.85
CA VAL A 340 -10.54 -38.26 -9.61
C VAL A 340 -10.27 -38.81 -11.02
N SER A 341 -11.28 -39.41 -11.63
CA SER A 341 -11.28 -39.83 -13.02
C SER A 341 -12.56 -39.46 -13.73
N GLN A 342 -12.51 -39.42 -15.06
CA GLN A 342 -13.67 -39.23 -15.91
C GLN A 342 -14.34 -40.58 -16.20
N GLN A 343 -15.63 -40.68 -15.91
CA GLN A 343 -16.45 -41.85 -16.19
C GLN A 343 -17.75 -41.39 -16.85
N LYS A 344 -17.99 -41.79 -18.11
CA LYS A 344 -19.20 -41.47 -18.88
C LYS A 344 -19.55 -39.96 -18.86
N GLY A 345 -18.56 -39.10 -19.14
CA GLY A 345 -18.73 -37.63 -19.16
C GLY A 345 -18.87 -36.94 -17.80
N LYS A 346 -18.70 -37.69 -16.69
CA LYS A 346 -18.75 -37.14 -15.33
C LYS A 346 -17.44 -37.40 -14.61
N LEU A 347 -17.01 -36.44 -13.79
CA LEU A 347 -15.89 -36.56 -12.88
C LEU A 347 -16.35 -37.27 -11.60
N ALA A 348 -15.59 -38.26 -11.14
CA ALA A 348 -15.86 -39.03 -9.93
C ALA A 348 -14.56 -39.32 -9.16
N ILE A 349 -14.65 -39.52 -7.85
CA ILE A 349 -13.52 -39.95 -7.02
C ILE A 349 -13.10 -41.37 -7.44
N LYS A 350 -11.79 -41.61 -7.66
CA LYS A 350 -11.32 -42.87 -8.26
C LYS A 350 -11.61 -44.10 -7.41
N ASN A 351 -11.45 -44.02 -6.10
CA ASN A 351 -11.60 -45.17 -5.22
C ASN A 351 -12.01 -44.80 -3.78
N PRO A 352 -12.45 -45.80 -2.98
CA PRO A 352 -12.87 -45.59 -1.59
C PRO A 352 -11.75 -45.14 -0.65
N ILE A 353 -10.48 -45.53 -0.90
CA ILE A 353 -9.34 -45.10 -0.07
C ILE A 353 -9.21 -43.58 -0.13
N TYR A 354 -9.18 -43.01 -1.33
CA TYR A 354 -9.08 -41.56 -1.53
C TYR A 354 -10.24 -40.80 -0.89
N GLN A 355 -11.46 -41.32 -1.01
CA GLN A 355 -12.64 -40.71 -0.40
C GLN A 355 -12.59 -40.70 1.13
N LYS A 356 -12.00 -41.74 1.75
CA LYS A 356 -11.88 -41.86 3.22
C LYS A 356 -10.70 -41.06 3.78
N VAL A 357 -9.57 -41.02 3.07
CA VAL A 357 -8.39 -40.24 3.44
C VAL A 357 -8.67 -38.74 3.26
N PHE A 358 -8.99 -38.32 2.03
CA PHE A 358 -9.34 -36.95 1.71
C PHE A 358 -10.86 -36.75 1.87
N ASN A 359 -11.35 -36.93 3.10
CA ASN A 359 -12.76 -36.85 3.41
C ASN A 359 -13.24 -35.39 3.63
N ARG A 360 -14.54 -35.20 3.86
CA ARG A 360 -15.13 -33.87 4.06
C ARG A 360 -14.52 -33.13 5.26
N HIS A 361 -14.14 -33.86 6.32
CA HIS A 361 -13.54 -33.25 7.51
C HIS A 361 -12.15 -32.70 7.19
N TRP A 362 -11.29 -33.51 6.58
CA TRP A 362 -9.95 -33.10 6.14
C TRP A 362 -10.02 -31.87 5.22
N VAL A 363 -10.87 -31.89 4.19
CA VAL A 363 -11.03 -30.76 3.26
C VAL A 363 -11.51 -29.49 3.97
N SER A 364 -12.44 -29.61 4.92
CA SER A 364 -12.98 -28.45 5.64
C SER A 364 -11.93 -27.83 6.58
N GLN A 365 -11.10 -28.65 7.21
CA GLN A 365 -9.96 -28.17 8.01
C GLN A 365 -8.96 -27.38 7.15
N GLN A 366 -8.60 -27.90 5.97
CA GLN A 366 -7.68 -27.21 5.06
C GLN A 366 -8.26 -25.91 4.50
N ILE A 367 -9.56 -25.87 4.17
CA ILE A 367 -10.21 -24.62 3.75
C ILE A 367 -10.18 -23.59 4.89
N LYS A 368 -10.49 -24.00 6.12
CA LYS A 368 -10.48 -23.11 7.29
C LYS A 368 -9.07 -22.54 7.56
N SER A 369 -8.02 -23.36 7.46
CA SER A 369 -6.64 -22.91 7.66
C SER A 369 -6.18 -21.90 6.59
N LEU A 370 -6.67 -22.03 5.35
CA LEU A 370 -6.41 -21.06 4.27
C LEU A 370 -7.17 -19.74 4.48
N GLU A 371 -8.36 -19.77 5.07
CA GLU A 371 -9.13 -18.56 5.41
C GLU A 371 -8.48 -17.76 6.55
N THR A 372 -7.89 -18.42 7.55
CA THR A 372 -7.14 -17.76 8.64
C THR A 372 -5.75 -17.27 8.22
N ARG A 373 -5.14 -17.84 7.18
CA ARG A 373 -3.83 -17.39 6.64
C ARG A 373 -3.89 -16.12 5.78
N LYS A 374 -5.08 -15.56 5.54
CA LYS A 374 -5.22 -14.21 4.99
C LYS A 374 -4.81 -13.18 6.05
N THR A 375 -3.50 -12.91 6.08
CA THR A 375 -2.77 -11.77 6.65
C THR A 375 -3.64 -10.65 7.22
N THR A 376 -4.14 -10.82 8.43
CA THR A 376 -4.53 -9.69 9.28
C THR A 376 -3.28 -9.22 10.00
N LEU A 377 -2.87 -7.95 9.81
CA LEU A 377 -1.88 -7.33 10.67
C LEU A 377 -2.34 -7.47 12.13
N SER A 378 -1.47 -7.94 13.03
CA SER A 378 -1.83 -8.02 14.44
C SER A 378 -1.97 -6.61 15.02
N LEU A 379 -2.82 -6.44 16.04
CA LEU A 379 -2.94 -5.16 16.75
C LEU A 379 -1.59 -4.68 17.31
N GLY A 380 -0.69 -5.61 17.67
CA GLY A 380 0.65 -5.29 18.15
C GLY A 380 1.48 -4.55 17.10
N TYR A 381 1.43 -4.98 15.82
CA TYR A 381 2.11 -4.29 14.73
C TYR A 381 1.50 -2.91 14.45
N VAL A 382 0.17 -2.79 14.55
CA VAL A 382 -0.51 -1.50 14.40
C VAL A 382 -0.05 -0.53 15.49
N GLY A 383 -0.04 -0.96 16.74
CA GLY A 383 0.44 -0.16 17.88
C GLY A 383 1.91 0.25 17.72
N PHE A 384 2.77 -0.69 17.31
CA PHE A 384 4.20 -0.43 17.10
C PHE A 384 4.45 0.60 15.98
N SER A 385 3.84 0.42 14.80
CA SER A 385 3.99 1.39 13.70
C SER A 385 3.44 2.76 14.08
N SER A 386 2.30 2.80 14.77
CA SER A 386 1.69 4.06 15.21
C SER A 386 2.61 4.81 16.19
N ALA A 387 3.26 4.09 17.11
CA ALA A 387 4.20 4.65 18.07
C ALA A 387 5.45 5.22 17.39
N ILE A 388 6.05 4.49 16.42
CA ILE A 388 7.23 4.97 15.69
C ILE A 388 6.92 6.27 14.93
N VAL A 389 5.81 6.30 14.19
CA VAL A 389 5.43 7.49 13.41
C VAL A 389 5.15 8.67 14.34
N ALA A 390 4.40 8.45 15.43
CA ALA A 390 4.11 9.50 16.41
C ALA A 390 5.40 10.04 17.07
N LEU A 391 6.29 9.16 17.54
CA LEU A 391 7.57 9.56 18.14
C LEU A 391 8.45 10.34 17.15
N THR A 392 8.45 9.93 15.88
CA THR A 392 9.20 10.63 14.82
C THR A 392 8.66 12.05 14.64
N ILE A 393 7.34 12.22 14.50
CA ILE A 393 6.71 13.54 14.34
C ILE A 393 6.95 14.41 15.57
N ILE A 394 6.78 13.85 16.78
CA ILE A 394 7.01 14.57 18.05
C ILE A 394 8.48 15.00 18.18
N GLY A 395 9.44 14.14 17.80
CA GLY A 395 10.86 14.45 17.86
C GLY A 395 11.30 15.48 16.81
N VAL A 396 10.71 15.44 15.61
CA VAL A 396 11.08 16.33 14.50
C VAL A 396 10.42 17.70 14.60
N ARG A 397 9.19 17.79 15.13
CA ARG A 397 8.42 19.04 15.15
C ARG A 397 9.15 20.21 15.85
N PRO A 398 9.78 20.05 17.03
CA PRO A 398 10.54 21.12 17.68
C PRO A 398 11.73 21.65 16.86
N LEU A 399 12.21 20.91 15.85
CA LEU A 399 13.27 21.38 14.95
C LEU A 399 12.78 22.47 13.98
N GLY A 400 11.46 22.68 13.89
CA GLY A 400 10.82 23.69 13.04
C GLY A 400 10.56 23.24 11.60
N ILE A 401 10.72 21.95 11.28
CA ILE A 401 10.54 21.43 9.90
C ILE A 401 9.10 21.64 9.40
N PHE A 402 8.10 21.50 10.27
CA PHE A 402 6.70 21.70 9.92
C PHE A 402 6.20 23.14 10.05
N GLN A 403 6.99 24.05 10.65
CA GLN A 403 6.54 25.40 11.02
C GLN A 403 5.95 26.17 9.82
N GLN A 404 6.65 26.22 8.68
CA GLN A 404 6.15 26.94 7.51
C GLN A 404 4.83 26.39 6.98
N LEU A 405 4.67 25.07 6.97
CA LEU A 405 3.43 24.43 6.53
C LEU A 405 2.30 24.68 7.53
N GLU A 406 2.57 24.60 8.84
CA GLU A 406 1.58 24.88 9.89
C GLU A 406 1.09 26.33 9.82
N LEU A 407 1.98 27.30 9.60
CA LEU A 407 1.63 28.71 9.48
C LEU A 407 0.83 29.02 8.21
N LYS A 408 1.23 28.51 7.05
CA LYS A 408 0.44 28.65 5.81
C LYS A 408 -0.94 27.99 5.92
N THR A 409 -1.02 26.89 6.67
CA THR A 409 -2.30 26.22 6.92
C THR A 409 -3.19 27.06 7.83
N LEU A 410 -2.61 27.71 8.85
CA LEU A 410 -3.33 28.69 9.68
C LEU A 410 -3.87 29.85 8.83
N ASP A 411 -3.06 30.39 7.91
CA ASP A 411 -3.49 31.48 7.00
C ASP A 411 -4.70 31.07 6.16
N ASN A 412 -4.62 29.88 5.54
CA ASN A 412 -5.72 29.33 4.77
C ASN A 412 -6.97 29.16 5.63
N LEU A 413 -6.85 28.62 6.85
CA LEU A 413 -7.99 28.46 7.75
C LEU A 413 -8.59 29.81 8.16
N MET A 414 -7.77 30.84 8.38
CA MET A 414 -8.24 32.19 8.74
C MET A 414 -9.07 32.81 7.62
N VAL A 415 -8.61 32.76 6.36
CA VAL A 415 -9.36 33.32 5.22
C VAL A 415 -10.74 32.66 5.03
N HIS A 416 -10.88 31.41 5.46
CA HIS A 416 -12.14 30.65 5.40
C HIS A 416 -13.04 30.85 6.63
N LEU A 417 -12.66 31.69 7.61
CA LEU A 417 -13.56 32.02 8.71
C LEU A 417 -14.85 32.69 8.19
N PRO A 418 -15.98 32.58 8.91
CA PRO A 418 -17.21 33.27 8.50
C PRO A 418 -17.02 34.79 8.38
N HIS A 419 -17.72 35.42 7.42
CA HIS A 419 -17.67 36.86 7.27
C HIS A 419 -18.23 37.59 8.50
N GLU A 420 -17.55 38.64 8.89
CA GLU A 420 -17.90 39.49 10.03
C GLU A 420 -18.31 40.89 9.55
N LYS A 421 -19.20 41.55 10.28
CA LYS A 421 -19.58 42.95 10.01
C LYS A 421 -18.46 43.90 10.45
N PRO A 422 -18.26 45.05 9.78
CA PRO A 422 -17.34 46.09 10.24
C PRO A 422 -17.63 46.52 11.69
N ASP A 423 -16.57 46.79 12.47
CA ASP A 423 -16.68 47.20 13.87
C ASP A 423 -17.17 48.65 13.98
N GLN A 424 -18.37 48.82 14.53
CA GLN A 424 -19.01 50.12 14.67
C GLN A 424 -18.45 50.93 15.84
N ARG A 425 -17.59 50.37 16.69
CA ARG A 425 -16.91 51.14 17.75
C ARG A 425 -15.70 51.92 17.22
N LEU A 426 -15.26 51.59 16.01
CA LEU A 426 -14.10 52.20 15.37
C LEU A 426 -14.54 53.17 14.27
N LEU A 427 -13.70 54.16 13.99
CA LEU A 427 -13.77 55.04 12.82
C LEU A 427 -12.35 55.22 12.28
N VAL A 428 -12.17 55.03 10.97
CA VAL A 428 -10.91 55.37 10.29
C VAL A 428 -11.07 56.71 9.59
N VAL A 429 -10.27 57.68 9.98
CA VAL A 429 -10.18 59.00 9.34
C VAL A 429 -8.88 59.05 8.56
N GLY A 430 -8.96 58.95 7.23
CA GLY A 430 -7.80 58.74 6.39
C GLY A 430 -7.63 59.81 5.32
N ALA A 431 -6.41 60.31 5.12
CA ALA A 431 -6.09 61.11 3.93
C ALA A 431 -5.88 60.20 2.72
N ASP A 432 -6.77 60.28 1.73
CA ASP A 432 -6.66 59.54 0.46
C ASP A 432 -5.90 60.36 -0.62
N GLU A 433 -5.82 59.85 -1.85
CA GLU A 433 -5.08 60.49 -2.95
C GLU A 433 -5.58 61.91 -3.25
N LYS A 434 -6.89 62.15 -3.16
CA LYS A 434 -7.47 63.47 -3.39
C LYS A 434 -7.11 64.41 -2.25
N ASP A 435 -7.09 63.93 -1.01
CA ASP A 435 -6.63 64.74 0.13
C ASP A 435 -5.15 65.09 0.00
N LEU A 436 -4.30 64.14 -0.42
CA LEU A 436 -2.87 64.40 -0.65
C LEU A 436 -2.65 65.39 -1.79
N SER A 437 -3.47 65.34 -2.84
CA SER A 437 -3.43 66.32 -3.94
C SER A 437 -3.90 67.71 -3.50
N LEU A 438 -4.83 67.81 -2.55
CA LEU A 438 -5.40 69.07 -2.07
C LEU A 438 -4.52 69.75 -1.01
N TYR A 439 -3.97 68.96 -0.08
CA TYR A 439 -3.29 69.48 1.11
C TYR A 439 -1.78 69.22 1.12
N GLY A 440 -1.28 68.32 0.26
CA GLY A 440 0.13 67.91 0.21
C GLY A 440 0.47 66.72 1.13
N HIS A 441 1.70 66.21 0.99
CA HIS A 441 2.26 65.15 1.84
C HIS A 441 3.71 65.51 2.22
N PRO A 442 4.11 65.49 3.52
CA PRO A 442 3.27 65.23 4.70
C PRO A 442 2.13 66.24 4.88
N ILE A 443 1.01 65.82 5.48
CA ILE A 443 -0.15 66.71 5.73
C ILE A 443 0.30 67.90 6.62
N PRO A 444 0.02 69.16 6.25
CA PRO A 444 0.35 70.34 7.05
C PRO A 444 -0.36 70.39 8.41
N ASP A 445 0.31 70.98 9.40
CA ASP A 445 -0.13 71.04 10.80
C ASP A 445 -1.46 71.79 10.97
N ASN A 446 -1.73 72.82 10.17
CA ASN A 446 -2.99 73.56 10.20
C ASN A 446 -4.18 72.71 9.74
N ILE A 447 -3.99 71.85 8.74
CA ILE A 447 -5.02 70.93 8.25
C ILE A 447 -5.29 69.87 9.30
N LEU A 448 -4.24 69.25 9.84
CA LEU A 448 -4.38 68.26 10.91
C LEU A 448 -5.04 68.85 12.17
N ALA A 449 -4.66 70.07 12.57
CA ALA A 449 -5.30 70.76 13.70
C ALA A 449 -6.79 71.04 13.45
N GLN A 450 -7.19 71.39 12.23
CA GLN A 450 -8.61 71.57 11.88
C GLN A 450 -9.39 70.26 11.96
N VAL A 451 -8.82 69.16 11.46
CA VAL A 451 -9.43 67.82 11.57
C VAL A 451 -9.60 67.43 13.04
N LEU A 452 -8.55 67.58 13.86
CA LEU A 452 -8.61 67.30 15.30
C LEU A 452 -9.65 68.18 16.02
N THR A 453 -9.64 69.49 15.78
CA THR A 453 -10.65 70.41 16.33
C THR A 453 -12.07 69.94 16.02
N LYS A 454 -12.32 69.53 14.77
CA LYS A 454 -13.64 69.08 14.34
C LYS A 454 -14.03 67.75 14.97
N LEU A 455 -13.12 66.79 15.08
CA LEU A 455 -13.40 65.50 15.72
C LEU A 455 -13.63 65.65 17.22
N GLU A 456 -12.83 66.47 17.92
CA GLU A 456 -12.92 66.70 19.36
C GLU A 456 -14.27 67.30 19.79
N GLN A 457 -14.90 68.11 18.95
CA GLN A 457 -16.24 68.68 19.18
C GLN A 457 -17.32 67.63 19.44
N TYR A 458 -17.14 66.40 18.95
CA TYR A 458 -18.11 65.33 19.10
C TYR A 458 -17.73 64.29 20.14
N HIS A 459 -16.73 64.59 20.99
CA HIS A 459 -16.32 63.75 22.13
C HIS A 459 -16.03 62.29 21.73
N PRO A 460 -14.99 62.06 20.92
CA PRO A 460 -14.51 60.70 20.67
C PRO A 460 -13.95 60.11 21.96
N HIS A 461 -14.02 58.78 22.05
CA HIS A 461 -13.58 58.08 23.25
C HIS A 461 -12.05 58.09 23.35
N VAL A 462 -11.37 57.78 22.24
CA VAL A 462 -9.92 57.88 22.10
C VAL A 462 -9.57 58.10 20.63
N MET A 463 -8.51 58.87 20.37
CA MET A 463 -8.01 59.13 19.03
C MET A 463 -6.55 58.72 18.92
N GLY A 464 -6.24 57.90 17.93
CA GLY A 464 -4.88 57.52 17.57
C GLY A 464 -4.41 58.24 16.33
N LEU A 465 -3.32 58.98 16.46
CA LEU A 465 -2.65 59.66 15.35
C LEU A 465 -1.52 58.77 14.82
N ASP A 466 -1.84 57.96 13.81
CA ASP A 466 -0.88 57.16 13.04
C ASP A 466 -0.36 57.99 11.84
N LEU A 467 0.26 59.10 12.20
CA LEU A 467 0.95 59.99 11.28
C LEU A 467 2.29 60.38 11.90
N VAL A 468 3.37 60.17 11.14
CA VAL A 468 4.71 60.58 11.56
C VAL A 468 4.74 62.09 11.72
N ARG A 469 4.99 62.54 12.95
CA ARG A 469 5.00 63.95 13.35
C ARG A 469 6.14 64.26 14.33
N ASP A 470 7.30 63.68 14.06
CA ASP A 470 8.56 63.93 14.74
C ASP A 470 9.07 65.37 14.52
N GLN A 471 8.82 65.91 13.34
CA GLN A 471 9.12 67.30 12.98
C GLN A 471 7.86 68.11 12.67
N PRO A 472 7.84 69.43 12.97
CA PRO A 472 6.77 70.34 12.56
C PRO A 472 6.57 70.38 11.05
N VAL A 473 5.31 70.42 10.59
CA VAL A 473 4.96 70.59 9.17
C VAL A 473 4.16 71.90 9.02
N PRO A 474 4.82 73.06 8.96
CA PRO A 474 4.13 74.35 8.90
C PRO A 474 3.28 74.51 7.63
N PRO A 475 2.24 75.37 7.63
CA PRO A 475 1.84 76.28 8.72
C PRO A 475 0.93 75.60 9.76
N GLY A 476 0.78 76.21 10.95
CA GLY A 476 -0.21 75.80 11.96
C GLY A 476 0.30 75.04 13.18
N THR A 477 1.61 74.82 13.29
CA THR A 477 2.24 74.08 14.40
C THR A 477 1.82 74.51 15.81
N PRO A 478 1.66 75.82 16.13
CA PRO A 478 1.22 76.22 17.48
C PRO A 478 -0.16 75.66 17.85
N LYS A 479 -1.12 75.67 16.91
CA LYS A 479 -2.47 75.12 17.13
C LYS A 479 -2.44 73.61 17.29
N LEU A 480 -1.67 72.90 16.46
CA LEU A 480 -1.51 71.45 16.59
C LEU A 480 -0.89 71.07 17.94
N ASN A 481 0.10 71.84 18.40
CA ASN A 481 0.73 71.64 19.70
C ASN A 481 -0.24 71.84 20.88
N GLU A 482 -1.26 72.70 20.74
CA GLU A 482 -2.31 72.84 21.76
C GLU A 482 -3.10 71.54 21.91
N HIS A 483 -3.48 70.87 20.81
CA HIS A 483 -4.12 69.55 20.85
C HIS A 483 -3.20 68.50 21.47
N PHE A 484 -1.91 68.48 21.09
CA PHE A 484 -0.95 67.53 21.64
C PHE A 484 -0.79 67.67 23.16
N LYS A 485 -0.78 68.90 23.69
CA LYS A 485 -0.66 69.16 25.13
C LYS A 485 -1.94 68.85 25.89
N HIS A 486 -3.09 69.34 25.43
CA HIS A 486 -4.30 69.40 26.26
C HIS A 486 -5.28 68.25 26.04
N ASN A 487 -5.30 67.60 24.87
CA ASN A 487 -6.24 66.51 24.62
C ASN A 487 -5.74 65.18 25.19
N SER A 488 -6.17 64.82 26.40
CA SER A 488 -5.80 63.58 27.09
C SER A 488 -6.17 62.28 26.35
N ASN A 489 -7.09 62.36 25.38
CA ASN A 489 -7.58 61.22 24.61
C ASN A 489 -6.86 61.06 23.26
N LEU A 490 -5.94 61.95 22.92
CA LEU A 490 -5.10 61.86 21.73
C LEU A 490 -3.80 61.10 22.02
N ILE A 491 -3.55 60.06 21.25
CA ILE A 491 -2.36 59.19 21.30
C ILE A 491 -1.54 59.42 20.03
N GLY A 492 -0.25 59.69 20.19
CA GLY A 492 0.70 59.70 19.09
C GLY A 492 1.54 58.43 19.05
N GLY A 493 2.44 58.33 18.08
CA GLY A 493 3.36 57.22 18.07
C GLY A 493 4.76 57.52 17.58
N CYS A 494 5.61 56.52 17.72
CA CYS A 494 7.00 56.52 17.29
C CYS A 494 7.36 55.15 16.72
N ALA A 495 8.55 55.00 16.14
CA ALA A 495 8.99 53.71 15.61
C ALA A 495 10.45 53.42 15.98
N PHE A 496 10.80 52.15 16.18
CA PHE A 496 12.12 51.74 16.66
C PHE A 496 13.18 51.68 15.55
N GLY A 497 12.78 51.42 14.29
CA GLY A 497 13.71 51.37 13.14
C GLY A 497 14.58 50.10 13.06
N GLY A 498 14.20 49.03 13.79
CA GLY A 498 14.92 47.75 13.78
C GLY A 498 16.38 47.84 14.27
N ASP A 499 17.30 47.21 13.53
CA ASP A 499 18.74 47.21 13.81
C ASP A 499 19.44 48.54 13.44
N ASN A 500 18.75 49.43 12.70
CA ASN A 500 19.32 50.69 12.21
C ASN A 500 18.69 51.91 12.92
N PRO A 501 19.40 52.54 13.88
CA PRO A 501 18.90 53.71 14.59
C PRO A 501 18.51 54.88 13.68
N ALA A 502 19.08 54.99 12.48
CA ALA A 502 18.74 56.03 11.50
C ALA A 502 17.35 55.87 10.87
N GLN A 503 16.72 54.70 11.02
CA GLN A 503 15.35 54.42 10.59
C GLN A 503 14.33 54.56 11.74
N SER A 504 14.79 54.95 12.94
CA SER A 504 13.90 55.19 14.07
C SER A 504 13.16 56.53 13.90
N ILE A 505 11.91 56.58 14.35
CA ILE A 505 11.04 57.75 14.23
C ILE A 505 10.85 58.32 15.64
N HIS A 506 11.09 59.63 15.82
CA HIS A 506 10.87 60.28 17.12
C HIS A 506 9.38 60.40 17.44
N SER A 507 9.05 60.44 18.73
CA SER A 507 7.70 60.79 19.18
C SER A 507 7.39 62.26 18.89
N PRO A 508 6.12 62.62 18.62
CA PRO A 508 5.72 64.02 18.49
C PRO A 508 6.08 64.84 19.74
N PRO A 509 6.82 65.96 19.60
CA PRO A 509 7.56 66.59 20.71
C PRO A 509 6.69 67.18 21.84
N GLN A 510 5.38 67.33 21.62
CA GLN A 510 4.45 67.92 22.60
C GLN A 510 3.43 66.92 23.17
N ILE A 511 3.45 65.67 22.74
CA ILE A 511 2.62 64.61 23.32
C ILE A 511 3.40 63.98 24.48
N PRO A 512 2.85 63.91 25.72
CA PRO A 512 3.49 63.24 26.85
C PRO A 512 3.82 61.77 26.55
N SER A 513 4.92 61.25 27.11
CA SER A 513 5.39 59.89 26.85
C SER A 513 4.37 58.78 27.20
N GLU A 514 3.47 59.04 28.15
CA GLU A 514 2.36 58.15 28.53
C GLU A 514 1.33 57.96 27.41
N ARG A 515 1.25 58.94 26.49
CA ARG A 515 0.35 59.02 25.34
C ARG A 515 1.05 58.70 24.02
N ILE A 516 2.19 58.00 24.11
CA ILE A 516 2.95 57.52 22.95
C ILE A 516 2.92 56.00 22.90
N GLY A 517 2.58 55.45 21.74
CA GLY A 517 2.74 54.03 21.43
C GLY A 517 3.62 53.79 20.22
N PHE A 518 4.32 52.65 20.15
CA PHE A 518 5.12 52.35 18.96
C PHE A 518 4.26 51.81 17.79
N PHE A 519 4.59 52.21 16.56
CA PHE A 519 3.90 51.77 15.34
C PHE A 519 4.43 50.44 14.79
N ASP A 520 5.61 49.99 15.23
CA ASP A 520 6.25 48.79 14.70
C ASP A 520 5.31 47.57 14.73
N VAL A 521 4.87 47.16 13.54
CA VAL A 521 4.23 45.87 13.30
C VAL A 521 5.34 44.88 13.00
N TYR A 522 5.37 43.73 13.69
CA TYR A 522 6.39 42.71 13.41
C TYR A 522 6.22 42.17 11.98
N SER A 523 7.04 42.64 11.06
CA SER A 523 7.50 41.85 9.91
C SER A 523 8.73 41.08 10.36
N GLU A 524 8.71 39.75 10.29
CA GLU A 524 9.86 38.94 10.71
C GLU A 524 11.15 39.41 10.02
N ASP A 525 12.22 39.54 10.81
CA ASP A 525 13.60 39.88 10.45
C ASP A 525 13.78 40.39 9.01
N SER A 526 13.87 41.71 8.88
CA SER A 526 14.37 42.38 7.68
C SER A 526 15.64 41.66 7.16
N GLN A 527 15.49 41.05 5.99
CA GLN A 527 16.54 40.61 5.06
C GLN A 527 17.53 39.49 5.44
N LYS A 528 17.54 38.91 6.66
CA LYS A 528 18.63 37.98 7.02
C LYS A 528 18.44 36.50 6.67
N ASN A 529 17.22 35.94 6.54
CA ASN A 529 17.07 34.47 6.55
C ASN A 529 15.90 33.84 5.75
N ASN A 530 15.48 34.36 4.60
CA ASN A 530 14.56 33.65 3.68
C ASN A 530 13.26 33.13 4.37
N GLN A 531 12.75 33.86 5.36
CA GLN A 531 11.55 33.54 6.14
C GLN A 531 10.34 34.35 5.65
N ASP A 532 9.17 33.84 5.99
CA ASP A 532 7.85 34.31 5.56
C ASP A 532 7.49 35.64 6.25
N TYR A 533 7.32 36.71 5.47
CA TYR A 533 7.09 38.09 5.96
C TYR A 533 5.65 38.38 6.41
N THR A 534 4.77 37.38 6.42
CA THR A 534 3.35 37.58 6.69
C THR A 534 3.10 37.94 8.16
N VAL A 535 2.45 39.08 8.40
CA VAL A 535 2.04 39.57 9.71
C VAL A 535 0.91 38.69 10.26
N ARG A 536 1.25 37.83 11.21
CA ARG A 536 0.31 36.93 11.92
C ARG A 536 0.19 37.23 13.41
N ARG A 537 1.07 38.09 13.92
CA ARG A 537 1.24 38.38 15.34
C ARG A 537 1.43 39.87 15.57
N TYR A 538 1.07 40.32 16.75
CA TYR A 538 1.15 41.73 17.13
C TYR A 538 1.84 41.88 18.49
N LEU A 539 2.81 42.78 18.58
CA LEU A 539 3.54 43.10 19.81
C LEU A 539 2.75 44.12 20.63
N LEU A 540 2.21 43.71 21.77
CA LEU A 540 1.49 44.61 22.68
C LEU A 540 2.44 45.49 23.47
N SER A 541 3.46 44.86 24.06
CA SER A 541 4.44 45.55 24.89
C SER A 541 5.82 44.90 24.77
N ARG A 542 6.87 45.68 24.95
CA ARG A 542 8.25 45.21 24.94
C ARG A 542 8.86 45.25 26.33
N THR A 543 9.75 44.31 26.61
CA THR A 543 10.67 44.38 27.75
C THR A 543 11.83 45.32 27.41
N SER A 544 12.34 46.06 28.39
CA SER A 544 13.53 46.88 28.21
C SER A 544 14.71 46.00 27.75
N ASN A 545 15.41 46.39 26.68
CA ASN A 545 16.55 45.65 26.14
C ASN A 545 17.87 46.35 26.58
N PRO A 546 18.67 45.73 27.48
CA PRO A 546 19.91 46.34 27.97
C PRO A 546 20.96 46.59 26.88
N ASN A 547 20.91 45.84 25.77
CA ASN A 547 21.88 45.88 24.68
C ASN A 547 21.52 46.89 23.59
N PHE A 548 20.27 47.34 23.51
CA PHE A 548 19.79 48.35 22.56
C PHE A 548 19.45 49.64 23.30
N LYS A 549 20.49 50.33 23.80
CA LYS A 549 20.37 51.65 24.45
C LYS A 549 20.10 52.81 23.46
N SER A 550 20.04 52.55 22.15
CA SER A 550 20.05 53.57 21.09
C SER A 550 18.72 53.85 20.40
N SER A 551 17.65 53.10 20.71
CA SER A 551 16.34 53.35 20.09
C SER A 551 15.74 54.66 20.62
N ILE A 552 15.48 55.60 19.72
CA ILE A 552 14.94 56.92 20.05
C ILE A 552 13.51 56.82 20.59
N CYS A 553 12.70 55.88 20.07
CA CYS A 553 11.39 55.54 20.60
C CYS A 553 11.55 54.71 21.89
N GLN A 554 11.06 55.25 23.02
CA GLN A 554 11.27 54.70 24.37
C GLN A 554 10.00 54.07 24.98
N THR A 555 8.85 54.21 24.33
CA THR A 555 7.59 53.67 24.85
C THR A 555 7.65 52.14 24.95
N PRO A 556 7.20 51.54 26.06
CA PRO A 556 7.14 50.10 26.21
C PRO A 556 5.88 49.49 25.57
N TYR A 557 4.91 50.31 25.15
CA TYR A 557 3.61 49.87 24.68
C TYR A 557 3.36 50.24 23.22
N SER A 558 2.68 49.36 22.49
CA SER A 558 2.33 49.61 21.10
C SER A 558 1.21 50.65 20.97
N PHE A 559 1.11 51.26 19.81
CA PHE A 559 0.03 52.18 19.45
C PHE A 559 -1.36 51.55 19.62
N GLY A 560 -1.56 50.34 19.09
CA GLY A 560 -2.82 49.60 19.26
C GLY A 560 -3.13 49.25 20.72
N TRP A 561 -2.13 48.87 21.53
CA TRP A 561 -2.35 48.61 22.97
C TRP A 561 -2.77 49.89 23.71
N GLN A 562 -2.14 51.04 23.40
CA GLN A 562 -2.48 52.32 24.01
C GLN A 562 -3.93 52.74 23.72
N LEU A 563 -4.42 52.50 22.51
CA LEU A 563 -5.81 52.75 22.14
C LEU A 563 -6.78 51.87 22.95
N VAL A 564 -6.51 50.57 23.03
CA VAL A 564 -7.33 49.62 23.80
C VAL A 564 -7.30 49.96 25.30
N TYR A 565 -6.12 50.22 25.86
CA TYR A 565 -5.94 50.56 27.26
C TYR A 565 -6.79 51.78 27.64
N ARG A 566 -6.69 52.88 26.89
CA ARG A 566 -7.46 54.10 27.17
C ARG A 566 -8.95 53.89 26.98
N TYR A 567 -9.33 53.13 25.95
CA TYR A 567 -10.73 52.81 25.71
C TYR A 567 -11.36 52.06 26.88
N LEU A 568 -10.74 50.97 27.33
CA LEU A 568 -11.24 50.15 28.42
C LEU A 568 -11.13 50.86 29.79
N ASN A 569 -10.03 51.57 30.04
CA ASN A 569 -9.84 52.29 31.30
C ASN A 569 -10.88 53.40 31.49
N ALA A 570 -11.26 54.11 30.41
CA ALA A 570 -12.32 55.13 30.47
C ALA A 570 -13.72 54.53 30.72
N GLN A 571 -13.91 53.23 30.46
CA GLN A 571 -15.12 52.49 30.85
C GLN A 571 -15.02 51.85 32.25
N GLY A 572 -13.91 52.03 32.97
CA GLY A 572 -13.68 51.42 34.28
C GLY A 572 -13.28 49.94 34.23
N ILE A 573 -12.89 49.42 33.05
CA ILE A 573 -12.40 48.04 32.90
C ILE A 573 -10.88 48.03 33.17
N PRO A 574 -10.41 47.32 34.21
CA PRO A 574 -8.99 47.34 34.58
C PRO A 574 -8.13 46.60 33.55
N VAL A 575 -6.98 47.17 33.23
CA VAL A 575 -5.94 46.51 32.41
C VAL A 575 -4.73 46.25 33.29
N THR A 576 -4.47 44.98 33.59
CA THR A 576 -3.42 44.52 34.51
C THR A 576 -2.62 43.38 33.87
N THR A 577 -1.75 42.75 34.64
CA THR A 577 -0.97 41.58 34.20
C THR A 577 -1.23 40.40 35.13
N GLU A 578 -1.37 39.21 34.56
CA GLU A 578 -1.47 37.94 35.29
C GLU A 578 -0.26 37.07 34.94
N GLY A 579 0.74 37.08 35.83
CA GLY A 579 2.07 36.55 35.51
C GLY A 579 2.74 37.36 34.40
N ASP A 580 3.17 36.69 33.34
CA ASP A 580 3.75 37.34 32.14
C ASP A 580 2.70 37.87 31.15
N ASN A 581 1.42 37.53 31.33
CA ASN A 581 0.35 37.77 30.36
C ASN A 581 -0.40 39.06 30.65
N TRP A 582 -0.92 39.72 29.60
CA TRP A 582 -1.85 40.84 29.76
C TRP A 582 -3.23 40.36 30.15
N LYS A 583 -3.89 41.11 31.04
CA LYS A 583 -5.26 40.88 31.47
C LYS A 583 -6.10 42.15 31.23
N PHE A 584 -7.16 42.03 30.44
CA PHE A 584 -8.10 43.11 30.14
C PHE A 584 -9.46 42.74 30.74
N GLY A 585 -9.84 43.33 31.88
CA GLY A 585 -10.97 42.86 32.68
C GLY A 585 -10.74 41.42 33.15
N ASP A 586 -11.61 40.50 32.74
CA ASP A 586 -11.48 39.07 33.03
C ASP A 586 -10.72 38.29 31.94
N LEU A 587 -10.47 38.91 30.78
CA LEU A 587 -9.81 38.27 29.65
C LEU A 587 -8.29 38.22 29.84
N VAL A 588 -7.71 37.03 29.90
CA VAL A 588 -6.25 36.83 29.90
C VAL A 588 -5.75 36.55 28.47
N VAL A 589 -4.88 37.41 27.97
CA VAL A 589 -4.25 37.26 26.64
C VAL A 589 -2.99 36.43 26.77
N LEU A 590 -3.03 35.21 26.24
CA LEU A 590 -1.90 34.29 26.25
C LEU A 590 -0.74 34.84 25.40
N ARG A 591 0.41 35.04 26.04
CA ARG A 591 1.65 35.43 25.38
C ARG A 591 2.17 34.28 24.50
N LEU A 592 2.50 34.60 23.25
CA LEU A 592 3.24 33.69 22.37
C LEU A 592 4.67 33.47 22.89
N LYS A 593 5.00 32.20 23.11
CA LYS A 593 6.34 31.72 23.48
C LYS A 593 6.85 30.72 22.44
N SER A 594 8.15 30.41 22.45
CA SER A 594 8.67 29.33 21.62
C SER A 594 8.00 27.98 21.93
N GLY A 595 7.47 27.33 20.90
CA GLY A 595 6.61 26.14 20.99
C GLY A 595 5.12 26.44 21.17
N SER A 596 4.65 27.66 20.89
CA SER A 596 3.23 28.02 20.90
C SER A 596 2.57 27.70 19.56
N GLY A 597 1.67 26.73 19.55
CA GLY A 597 1.06 26.21 18.33
C GLY A 597 2.13 25.79 17.31
N GLY A 598 2.03 26.30 16.08
CA GLY A 598 3.00 26.05 15.01
C GLY A 598 4.35 26.79 15.14
N TYR A 599 4.52 27.72 16.08
CA TYR A 599 5.78 28.48 16.23
C TYR A 599 6.80 27.72 17.08
N GLN A 600 7.79 27.09 16.45
CA GLN A 600 8.82 26.30 17.13
C GLN A 600 10.10 27.08 17.42
N LYS A 601 10.38 28.11 16.60
CA LYS A 601 11.55 28.99 16.74
C LYS A 601 11.12 30.47 16.73
N LEU A 602 10.38 30.87 17.76
CA LEU A 602 9.87 32.24 17.91
C LEU A 602 10.86 33.10 18.69
N ASP A 603 11.11 34.34 18.23
CA ASP A 603 11.59 35.40 19.13
C ASP A 603 10.43 35.82 20.04
N ASP A 604 10.48 35.33 21.28
CA ASP A 604 9.44 35.51 22.29
C ASP A 604 9.66 36.72 23.19
N ARG A 605 10.54 37.66 22.83
CA ARG A 605 10.73 38.92 23.56
C ARG A 605 9.48 39.80 23.51
N GLY A 606 9.17 40.44 24.64
CA GLY A 606 7.92 41.21 24.80
C GLY A 606 6.65 40.35 24.82
N ASN A 607 5.50 41.00 24.96
CA ASN A 607 4.18 40.37 24.94
C ASN A 607 3.58 40.41 23.55
N GLN A 608 3.43 39.24 22.95
CA GLN A 608 2.92 39.08 21.59
C GLN A 608 1.69 38.18 21.59
N LEU A 609 0.72 38.47 20.72
CA LEU A 609 -0.44 37.59 20.49
C LEU A 609 -0.63 37.31 18.99
N LEU A 610 -1.42 36.29 18.67
CA LEU A 610 -1.89 36.01 17.32
C LEU A 610 -2.98 36.99 16.89
N LEU A 611 -2.83 37.57 15.70
CA LEU A 611 -3.84 38.41 15.09
C LEU A 611 -4.97 37.54 14.54
N ARG A 612 -6.19 37.83 14.98
CA ARG A 612 -7.43 37.35 14.40
C ARG A 612 -8.05 38.50 13.60
N TYR A 613 -7.59 38.64 12.36
CA TYR A 613 -8.16 39.61 11.42
C TYR A 613 -9.67 39.39 11.30
N ARG A 614 -10.43 40.49 11.33
CA ARG A 614 -11.88 40.45 11.10
C ARG A 614 -12.14 40.16 9.63
N ASN A 615 -12.86 39.08 9.33
CA ASN A 615 -13.06 38.67 7.94
C ASN A 615 -14.16 39.51 7.25
N THR A 616 -13.80 40.70 6.79
CA THR A 616 -14.65 41.55 5.94
C THR A 616 -14.36 41.28 4.45
N PRO A 617 -15.30 41.56 3.52
CA PRO A 617 -15.06 41.37 2.08
C PRO A 617 -13.83 42.10 1.53
N ASP A 618 -13.53 43.26 2.10
CA ASP A 618 -12.27 43.99 1.98
C ASP A 618 -11.65 44.07 3.38
N PRO A 619 -10.43 43.56 3.64
CA PRO A 619 -9.78 43.60 4.95
C PRO A 619 -9.55 45.03 5.48
N GLU A 620 -9.46 46.03 4.60
CA GLU A 620 -9.37 47.43 5.01
C GLU A 620 -10.73 47.99 5.44
N ALA A 621 -11.85 47.32 5.10
CA ALA A 621 -13.22 47.74 5.45
C ALA A 621 -13.62 47.32 6.86
N ILE A 622 -12.64 47.26 7.77
CA ILE A 622 -12.77 46.88 9.17
C ILE A 622 -13.70 47.81 9.97
N ALA A 623 -13.82 49.08 9.58
CA ALA A 623 -14.62 50.11 10.23
C ALA A 623 -15.13 51.12 9.20
N PRO A 624 -16.16 51.94 9.52
CA PRO A 624 -16.51 53.12 8.74
C PRO A 624 -15.29 54.00 8.44
N ARG A 625 -15.26 54.60 7.25
CA ARG A 625 -14.14 55.43 6.78
C ARG A 625 -14.63 56.82 6.42
N LEU A 626 -13.89 57.85 6.83
CA LEU A 626 -14.10 59.25 6.43
C LEU A 626 -12.79 59.85 5.92
N SER A 627 -12.85 60.62 4.84
CA SER A 627 -11.66 61.32 4.33
C SER A 627 -11.43 62.64 5.06
N PHE A 628 -10.22 63.22 4.97
CA PHE A 628 -9.93 64.50 5.64
C PHE A 628 -10.84 65.62 5.12
N ARG A 629 -11.09 65.64 3.81
CA ARG A 629 -12.05 66.58 3.21
C ARG A 629 -13.49 66.38 3.70
N ASP A 630 -13.92 65.15 4.01
CA ASP A 630 -15.29 64.92 4.50
C ASP A 630 -15.50 65.53 5.89
N ILE A 631 -14.47 65.44 6.75
CA ILE A 631 -14.45 66.07 8.06
C ILE A 631 -14.47 67.60 7.94
N LEU A 632 -13.63 68.16 7.06
CA LEU A 632 -13.43 69.62 6.97
C LEU A 632 -14.56 70.35 6.24
N ASN A 633 -15.10 69.75 5.16
CA ASN A 633 -16.11 70.40 4.31
C ASN A 633 -17.56 70.11 4.73
N ASN A 634 -17.79 69.35 5.81
CA ASN A 634 -19.12 68.88 6.24
C ASN A 634 -19.92 68.29 5.07
N THR A 635 -19.33 67.35 4.33
CA THR A 635 -20.04 66.68 3.23
C THR A 635 -21.22 65.88 3.77
N SER A 636 -22.18 65.51 2.90
CA SER A 636 -23.33 64.66 3.29
C SER A 636 -22.94 63.29 3.87
N GLN A 637 -21.65 62.93 3.84
CA GLN A 637 -21.10 61.70 4.39
C GLN A 637 -20.68 61.85 5.87
N PHE A 638 -20.53 63.08 6.37
CA PHE A 638 -20.15 63.32 7.76
C PHE A 638 -21.36 63.25 8.70
N ASP A 639 -21.50 62.15 9.45
CA ASP A 639 -22.45 61.99 10.54
C ASP A 639 -21.71 62.10 11.91
N PRO A 640 -22.05 63.06 12.78
CA PRO A 640 -21.51 63.16 14.14
C PRO A 640 -21.53 61.86 14.97
N ASN A 641 -22.50 60.98 14.73
CA ASN A 641 -22.60 59.69 15.43
C ASN A 641 -21.48 58.70 15.05
N LEU A 642 -20.75 58.96 13.96
CA LEU A 642 -19.56 58.20 13.58
C LEU A 642 -18.34 58.57 14.44
N VAL A 643 -18.35 59.71 15.12
CA VAL A 643 -17.22 60.22 15.92
C VAL A 643 -17.45 59.98 17.41
N LYS A 644 -18.68 60.24 17.87
CA LYS A 644 -19.04 60.21 19.29
C LYS A 644 -18.83 58.84 19.93
N ASN A 645 -18.14 58.80 21.07
CA ASN A 645 -17.86 57.60 21.85
C ASN A 645 -17.16 56.47 21.07
N ARG A 646 -16.44 56.79 20.00
CA ARG A 646 -15.71 55.82 19.17
C ARG A 646 -14.20 55.90 19.35
N VAL A 647 -13.51 54.82 19.01
CA VAL A 647 -12.06 54.80 18.79
C VAL A 647 -11.78 55.30 17.38
N ILE A 648 -11.03 56.40 17.25
CA ILE A 648 -10.72 57.00 15.95
C ILE A 648 -9.27 56.74 15.61
N LEU A 649 -9.02 56.13 14.45
CA LEU A 649 -7.66 55.98 13.90
C LEU A 649 -7.48 57.00 12.76
N ILE A 650 -6.47 57.86 12.88
CA ILE A 650 -6.20 58.98 11.99
C ILE A 650 -4.87 58.72 11.27
N GLY A 651 -4.87 58.63 9.93
CA GLY A 651 -3.67 58.26 9.18
C GLY A 651 -3.73 58.58 7.67
N VAL A 652 -2.75 58.10 6.91
CA VAL A 652 -2.76 58.17 5.43
C VAL A 652 -3.25 56.84 4.85
N ILE A 653 -4.31 56.91 4.04
CA ILE A 653 -4.89 55.74 3.35
C ILE A 653 -4.62 55.74 1.84
N ALA A 654 -3.98 56.78 1.32
CA ALA A 654 -3.61 56.90 -0.10
C ALA A 654 -2.59 55.84 -0.54
N ALA A 655 -2.91 55.09 -1.59
CA ALA A 655 -2.07 54.08 -2.24
C ALA A 655 -0.68 54.59 -2.64
N SER A 656 -0.55 55.89 -2.92
CA SER A 656 0.72 56.54 -3.29
C SER A 656 1.74 56.63 -2.15
N VAL A 657 1.32 56.47 -0.89
CA VAL A 657 2.21 56.45 0.28
C VAL A 657 2.42 54.99 0.70
N PRO A 658 3.64 54.43 0.56
CA PRO A 658 3.91 53.04 0.87
C PRO A 658 3.82 52.75 2.38
N ASP A 659 2.84 51.93 2.75
CA ASP A 659 2.75 51.25 4.05
C ASP A 659 2.06 49.85 3.95
N PRO A 660 2.20 49.07 2.86
CA PRO A 660 1.56 47.75 2.81
C PRO A 660 2.37 46.71 3.59
N HIS A 661 1.68 45.86 4.34
CA HIS A 661 2.25 44.69 5.00
C HIS A 661 1.57 43.43 4.48
N ASP A 662 2.34 42.37 4.23
CA ASP A 662 1.78 41.09 3.81
C ASP A 662 1.04 40.45 4.99
N THR A 663 -0.21 40.04 4.78
CA THR A 663 -1.06 39.39 5.79
C THR A 663 -1.73 38.15 5.18
N PRO A 664 -2.37 37.28 5.99
CA PRO A 664 -3.13 36.15 5.48
C PRO A 664 -4.24 36.54 4.48
N TYR A 665 -4.73 37.79 4.55
CA TYR A 665 -5.79 38.33 3.71
C TYR A 665 -5.27 39.18 2.55
N GLY A 666 -3.97 39.11 2.25
CA GLY A 666 -3.30 39.96 1.26
C GLY A 666 -2.60 41.15 1.90
N ARG A 667 -2.33 42.20 1.11
CA ARG A 667 -1.60 43.38 1.59
C ARG A 667 -2.53 44.36 2.28
N ILE A 668 -2.24 44.67 3.54
CA ILE A 668 -3.04 45.57 4.38
C ILE A 668 -2.13 46.69 4.91
N ARG A 669 -2.62 47.93 4.95
CA ARG A 669 -1.86 49.06 5.55
C ARG A 669 -1.69 48.94 7.06
N GLY A 670 -0.60 49.46 7.61
CA GLY A 670 -0.29 49.45 9.05
C GLY A 670 -1.42 50.02 9.90
N LEU A 671 -2.01 51.15 9.47
CA LEU A 671 -3.20 51.75 10.09
C LEU A 671 -4.35 50.75 10.30
N TYR A 672 -4.64 49.93 9.29
CA TYR A 672 -5.72 48.94 9.35
C TYR A 672 -5.31 47.73 10.21
N ILE A 673 -4.02 47.36 10.26
CA ILE A 673 -3.54 46.32 11.18
C ILE A 673 -3.73 46.76 12.64
N HIS A 674 -3.44 48.02 12.96
CA HIS A 674 -3.76 48.59 14.27
C HIS A 674 -5.27 48.54 14.55
N ALA A 675 -6.11 48.88 13.57
CA ALA A 675 -7.56 48.79 13.69
C ALA A 675 -8.04 47.34 13.93
N HIS A 676 -7.46 46.34 13.25
CA HIS A 676 -7.76 44.92 13.47
C HIS A 676 -7.42 44.46 14.88
N LEU A 677 -6.25 44.86 15.41
CA LEU A 677 -5.89 44.58 16.80
C LEU A 677 -6.87 45.22 17.79
N VAL A 678 -7.14 46.51 17.62
CA VAL A 678 -8.03 47.27 18.51
C VAL A 678 -9.42 46.63 18.51
N SER A 679 -9.96 46.34 17.32
CA SER A 679 -11.22 45.60 17.19
C SER A 679 -11.14 44.24 17.86
N GLN A 680 -10.07 43.47 17.67
CA GLN A 680 -9.89 42.15 18.29
C GLN A 680 -9.94 42.18 19.81
N LEU A 681 -9.18 43.07 20.46
CA LEU A 681 -9.13 43.11 21.92
C LEU A 681 -10.40 43.71 22.52
N ILE A 682 -10.96 44.76 21.93
CA ILE A 682 -12.24 45.32 22.40
C ILE A 682 -13.36 44.29 22.24
N SER A 683 -13.44 43.64 21.08
CA SER A 683 -14.45 42.60 20.84
C SER A 683 -14.29 41.42 21.80
N ALA A 684 -13.06 41.00 22.12
CA ALA A 684 -12.85 39.87 23.02
C ALA A 684 -13.19 40.19 24.49
N VAL A 685 -13.20 41.47 24.87
CA VAL A 685 -13.57 41.93 26.22
C VAL A 685 -15.07 42.23 26.32
N GLU A 686 -15.65 42.90 25.31
CA GLU A 686 -17.04 43.35 25.34
C GLU A 686 -18.02 42.39 24.65
N ASP A 687 -17.58 41.65 23.62
CA ASP A 687 -18.45 40.77 22.83
C ASP A 687 -18.26 39.31 23.29
N GLU A 688 -19.33 38.64 23.71
CA GLU A 688 -19.28 37.23 24.13
C GLU A 688 -18.87 36.26 22.99
N ASN A 689 -18.97 36.69 21.72
CA ASN A 689 -18.89 35.82 20.55
C ASN A 689 -17.59 35.92 19.72
N ARG A 690 -16.53 36.60 20.20
CA ARG A 690 -15.27 36.73 19.45
C ARG A 690 -14.03 36.35 20.27
N PRO A 691 -13.79 35.04 20.51
CA PRO A 691 -12.66 34.59 21.31
C PRO A 691 -11.31 34.87 20.62
N LEU A 692 -10.26 35.03 21.44
CA LEU A 692 -8.88 35.08 20.96
C LEU A 692 -8.41 33.71 20.45
N ILE A 693 -7.38 33.72 19.59
CA ILE A 693 -6.78 32.47 19.14
C ILE A 693 -5.97 31.85 20.28
N TRP A 694 -6.34 30.62 20.66
CA TRP A 694 -5.67 29.79 21.64
C TRP A 694 -5.19 28.48 20.99
N TRP A 695 -4.27 27.78 21.63
CA TRP A 695 -3.68 26.53 21.12
C TRP A 695 -3.53 25.52 22.26
N PHE A 696 -3.28 24.26 21.92
CA PHE A 696 -3.07 23.22 22.93
C PHE A 696 -1.77 23.43 23.70
N PRO A 697 -1.74 23.08 24.99
CA PRO A 697 -0.48 22.88 25.69
C PRO A 697 0.31 21.73 25.02
N ARG A 698 1.63 21.70 25.19
CA ARG A 698 2.51 20.71 24.53
C ARG A 698 2.06 19.26 24.70
N TRP A 699 1.56 18.88 25.87
CA TRP A 699 1.06 17.52 26.10
C TRP A 699 -0.21 17.22 25.29
N GLY A 700 -1.07 18.21 25.06
CA GLY A 700 -2.28 18.07 24.25
C GLY A 700 -1.94 17.85 22.78
N GLU A 701 -0.92 18.54 22.27
CA GLU A 701 -0.41 18.32 20.91
C GLU A 701 0.19 16.92 20.73
N VAL A 702 0.88 16.40 21.75
CA VAL A 702 1.38 15.01 21.75
C VAL A 702 0.23 14.00 21.66
N LEU A 703 -0.82 14.17 22.48
CA LEU A 703 -2.00 13.31 22.44
C LEU A 703 -2.72 13.40 21.09
N TRP A 704 -2.76 14.59 20.49
CA TRP A 704 -3.34 14.81 19.16
C TRP A 704 -2.61 14.00 18.07
N VAL A 705 -1.27 14.06 18.06
CA VAL A 705 -0.45 13.28 17.11
C VAL A 705 -0.61 11.78 17.32
N ILE A 706 -0.62 11.32 18.58
CA ILE A 706 -0.83 9.89 18.91
C ILE A 706 -2.22 9.43 18.45
N GLY A 707 -3.26 10.23 18.70
CA GLY A 707 -4.64 9.90 18.33
C GLY A 707 -4.80 9.74 16.81
N TRP A 708 -4.25 10.66 16.02
CA TRP A 708 -4.31 10.56 14.56
C TRP A 708 -3.43 9.45 13.99
N SER A 709 -2.27 9.19 14.60
CA SER A 709 -1.43 8.05 14.25
C SER A 709 -2.16 6.71 14.45
N LEU A 710 -2.79 6.52 15.63
CA LEU A 710 -3.59 5.34 15.93
C LEU A 710 -4.80 5.20 15.01
N THR A 711 -5.47 6.32 14.71
CA THR A 711 -6.61 6.34 13.78
C THR A 711 -6.20 5.80 12.41
N GLY A 712 -5.04 6.23 11.88
CA GLY A 712 -4.52 5.74 10.60
C GLY A 712 -4.23 4.25 10.63
N GLY A 713 -3.64 3.76 11.72
CA GLY A 713 -3.37 2.34 11.92
C GLY A 713 -4.62 1.48 12.06
N LEU A 714 -5.60 1.91 12.85
CA LEU A 714 -6.87 1.22 13.05
C LEU A 714 -7.70 1.17 11.77
N LEU A 715 -7.63 2.21 10.93
CA LEU A 715 -8.34 2.27 9.66
C LEU A 715 -7.80 1.24 8.67
N VAL A 716 -6.47 1.09 8.57
CA VAL A 716 -5.83 0.03 7.78
C VAL A 716 -6.17 -1.35 8.32
N TRP A 717 -6.22 -1.50 9.65
CA TRP A 717 -6.57 -2.77 10.29
C TRP A 717 -8.03 -3.18 10.04
N TRP A 718 -8.97 -2.22 10.11
CA TRP A 718 -10.40 -2.46 9.94
C TRP A 718 -10.79 -2.67 8.47
N LEU A 719 -10.23 -1.87 7.55
CA LEU A 719 -10.50 -1.96 6.12
C LEU A 719 -9.50 -2.90 5.45
N LYS A 720 -9.97 -4.03 4.90
CA LYS A 720 -9.08 -5.09 4.39
C LYS A 720 -8.54 -4.88 2.97
N LYS A 721 -9.07 -3.92 2.20
CA LYS A 721 -8.66 -3.70 0.79
C LYS A 721 -7.99 -2.34 0.62
N PRO A 722 -6.90 -2.25 -0.16
CA PRO A 722 -6.11 -1.02 -0.32
C PRO A 722 -6.92 0.16 -0.87
N PHE A 723 -7.85 -0.11 -1.80
CA PHE A 723 -8.73 0.92 -2.32
C PHE A 723 -9.59 1.58 -1.22
N TYR A 724 -10.22 0.78 -0.37
CA TYR A 724 -11.04 1.32 0.74
C TYR A 724 -10.19 1.95 1.84
N GLN A 725 -8.99 1.43 2.10
CA GLN A 725 -8.03 2.05 3.01
C GLN A 725 -7.67 3.47 2.54
N GLY A 726 -7.37 3.64 1.24
CA GLY A 726 -7.11 4.95 0.63
C GLY A 726 -8.28 5.91 0.78
N VAL A 727 -9.49 5.48 0.41
CA VAL A 727 -10.71 6.31 0.53
C VAL A 727 -10.97 6.71 1.99
N GLY A 728 -10.85 5.77 2.93
CA GLY A 728 -11.08 6.05 4.34
C GLY A 728 -10.06 7.04 4.91
N MET A 729 -8.78 6.94 4.54
CA MET A 729 -7.77 7.93 4.92
C MET A 729 -8.11 9.33 4.37
N SER A 730 -8.52 9.43 3.10
CA SER A 730 -8.93 10.72 2.51
C SER A 730 -10.12 11.34 3.25
N VAL A 731 -11.13 10.53 3.62
CA VAL A 731 -12.27 11.00 4.42
C VAL A 731 -11.79 11.52 5.79
N CYS A 732 -10.90 10.80 6.47
CA CYS A 732 -10.34 11.24 7.75
C CYS A 732 -9.55 12.55 7.63
N VAL A 733 -8.80 12.78 6.55
CA VAL A 733 -8.10 14.06 6.31
C VAL A 733 -9.11 15.20 6.15
N VAL A 734 -10.20 14.99 5.39
CA VAL A 734 -11.26 16.00 5.22
C VAL A 734 -11.95 16.30 6.55
N LEU A 735 -12.27 15.28 7.35
CA LEU A 735 -12.86 15.45 8.67
C LEU A 735 -11.90 16.18 9.63
N LEU A 736 -10.61 15.84 9.62
CA LEU A 736 -9.60 16.53 10.40
C LEU A 736 -9.50 18.02 10.01
N TYR A 737 -9.47 18.33 8.71
CA TYR A 737 -9.51 19.71 8.24
C TYR A 737 -10.76 20.45 8.73
N GLY A 738 -11.94 19.81 8.63
CA GLY A 738 -13.19 20.35 9.15
C GLY A 738 -13.17 20.58 10.66
N CYS A 739 -12.58 19.67 11.44
CA CYS A 739 -12.39 19.83 12.88
C CYS A 739 -11.45 21.00 13.22
N CYS A 740 -10.35 21.17 12.48
CA CYS A 740 -9.43 22.29 12.65
C CYS A 740 -10.08 23.63 12.29
N TRP A 741 -10.86 23.68 11.21
CA TRP A 741 -11.61 24.87 10.81
C TRP A 741 -12.68 25.23 11.85
N TYR A 742 -13.48 24.26 12.29
CA TYR A 742 -14.48 24.48 13.33
C TYR A 742 -13.85 24.91 14.66
N GLY A 743 -12.72 24.30 15.03
CA GLY A 743 -11.92 24.72 16.17
C GLY A 743 -11.53 26.19 16.07
N LEU A 744 -11.01 26.62 14.91
CA LEU A 744 -10.57 28.00 14.72
C LEU A 744 -11.73 29.01 14.77
N CYS A 745 -12.93 28.65 14.32
CA CYS A 745 -14.13 29.47 14.53
C CYS A 745 -14.36 29.79 16.01
N GLN A 746 -14.08 28.83 16.90
CA GLN A 746 -14.13 28.93 18.36
C GLN A 746 -12.81 29.47 18.99
N GLY A 747 -11.86 29.94 18.17
CA GLY A 747 -10.54 30.42 18.58
C GLY A 747 -9.48 29.32 18.76
N GLY A 748 -9.82 28.03 18.66
CA GLY A 748 -8.87 26.94 18.85
C GLY A 748 -8.03 26.62 17.60
N TRP A 749 -6.73 26.90 17.64
CA TRP A 749 -5.79 26.49 16.59
C TRP A 749 -5.21 25.10 16.89
N PHE A 750 -5.66 24.10 16.12
CA PHE A 750 -5.19 22.72 16.25
C PHE A 750 -4.13 22.36 15.20
N PRO A 751 -3.15 21.50 15.54
CA PRO A 751 -2.05 21.14 14.65
C PRO A 751 -2.51 20.18 13.54
N LEU A 752 -3.00 20.76 12.44
CA LEU A 752 -3.50 20.03 11.26
C LEU A 752 -2.40 19.23 10.57
N ILE A 753 -1.26 19.88 10.27
CA ILE A 753 -0.15 19.24 9.52
C ILE A 753 0.41 18.03 10.29
N PRO A 754 0.81 18.14 11.58
CA PRO A 754 1.23 16.96 12.34
C PRO A 754 0.17 15.86 12.39
N GLY A 755 -1.13 16.21 12.48
CA GLY A 755 -2.22 15.23 12.46
C GLY A 755 -2.34 14.48 11.12
N VAL A 756 -2.25 15.19 9.99
CA VAL A 756 -2.31 14.58 8.65
C VAL A 756 -1.11 13.67 8.41
N PHE A 757 0.11 14.12 8.77
CA PHE A 757 1.31 13.30 8.63
C PHE A 757 1.27 12.06 9.53
N ALA A 758 0.71 12.16 10.74
CA ALA A 758 0.54 11.02 11.63
C ALA A 758 -0.44 9.99 11.04
N LEU A 759 -1.60 10.45 10.56
CA LEU A 759 -2.63 9.61 9.95
C LEU A 759 -2.09 8.89 8.70
N LEU A 760 -1.57 9.66 7.73
CA LEU A 760 -1.13 9.12 6.45
C LEU A 760 0.18 8.33 6.58
N GLY A 761 1.13 8.79 7.41
CA GLY A 761 2.40 8.11 7.63
C GLY A 761 2.21 6.71 8.20
N THR A 762 1.35 6.55 9.21
CA THR A 762 1.02 5.24 9.77
C THR A 762 0.25 4.38 8.77
N GLY A 763 -0.71 4.96 8.06
CA GLY A 763 -1.48 4.25 7.03
C GLY A 763 -0.60 3.68 5.91
N VAL A 764 0.22 4.52 5.28
CA VAL A 764 1.12 4.13 4.18
C VAL A 764 2.15 3.09 4.63
N SER A 765 2.72 3.24 5.84
CA SER A 765 3.64 2.26 6.42
C SER A 765 3.02 0.86 6.50
N LEU A 766 1.83 0.75 7.08
CA LEU A 766 1.16 -0.54 7.27
C LEU A 766 0.67 -1.15 5.94
N ILE A 767 0.18 -0.32 5.01
CA ILE A 767 -0.19 -0.77 3.66
C ILE A 767 1.01 -1.36 2.93
N SER A 768 2.18 -0.70 3.03
CA SER A 768 3.42 -1.19 2.41
C SER A 768 3.81 -2.56 2.97
N VAL A 769 3.71 -2.74 4.29
CA VAL A 769 3.94 -4.04 4.94
C VAL A 769 2.93 -5.09 4.45
N GLN A 770 1.65 -4.74 4.34
CA GLN A 770 0.61 -5.65 3.83
C GLN A 770 0.94 -6.11 2.40
N ILE A 771 1.33 -5.19 1.51
CA ILE A 771 1.70 -5.50 0.13
C ILE A 771 2.93 -6.42 0.07
N VAL A 772 3.97 -6.14 0.87
CA VAL A 772 5.17 -6.98 0.94
C VAL A 772 4.84 -8.40 1.42
N LEU A 773 3.95 -8.54 2.41
CA LEU A 773 3.49 -9.85 2.88
C LEU A 773 2.70 -10.59 1.80
N GLU A 774 1.85 -9.90 1.04
CA GLU A 774 1.12 -10.49 -0.09
C GLU A 774 2.06 -10.92 -1.24
N LEU A 775 3.09 -10.13 -1.55
CA LEU A 775 4.10 -10.47 -2.56
C LEU A 775 4.93 -11.67 -2.15
N ARG A 776 5.42 -11.72 -0.90
CA ARG A 776 6.15 -12.89 -0.37
C ARG A 776 5.29 -14.15 -0.37
N GLN A 777 3.97 -14.04 -0.15
CA GLN A 777 3.09 -15.20 -0.28
C GLN A 777 2.98 -15.67 -1.74
N LYS A 778 2.93 -14.76 -2.71
CA LYS A 778 2.93 -15.10 -4.14
C LYS A 778 4.24 -15.69 -4.65
N GLU A 779 5.38 -15.33 -4.06
CA GLU A 779 6.69 -15.91 -4.42
C GLU A 779 6.94 -17.29 -3.79
N ASN A 780 6.28 -17.58 -2.65
CA ASN A 780 6.37 -18.87 -1.97
C ASN A 780 5.27 -19.87 -2.40
N LEU A 781 4.35 -19.44 -3.27
CA LEU A 781 3.31 -20.24 -3.93
C LEU A 781 3.73 -20.47 -5.39
#